data_AF-R9ADH8-F1
#
_entry.id   AF-R9ADH8-F1
#
_cell.length_a   1.000
_cell.length_b   1.000
_cell.length_c   1.000
_cell.angle_alpha   90.00
_cell.angle_beta   90.00
_cell.angle_gamma   90.00
#
_symmetry.space_group_name_H-M   'P 1'
#
loop_
_entity.id
_entity.type
_entity.pdbx_description
1 polymer ?
#
loop_
_entity_poly.entity_id
_entity_poly.type
_entity_poly.pdbx_seq_one_letter_code
_entity_poly.pdbx_strand_id
1 'polypeptide(L)'
;MVLSSLNETDGPSQASQMLLVSQAIVSELVHAQEKGLSVNLNDVRVKQCKKLRVTGMPKLVDIISAIPDEHKKTLLPMLKARPIRSASGIAVVALMCKPHRCPHIAMTGNVCVYCPGGPDSDFEYSTQSYTGYEPTSMRAIRARYDPYEQSRGRVEQLKMLGHSVDKVEYIIMGGTFMSMPEDYRNKFVAQMHNALSGYTGTDIDEAVSYSERANTKCVGITIETRPDYCLKPHLSQMLRYGCTRLEIGVQSVYEDVARDTNRGHTVRAVSESFHLAKDAGYKVVAHMMPDLPNVGVERDLEQFKEYFENPAFRSDGLKIYPTLVIRGTGLYELWRTGKYKNYTPNALVDIVARILALVPPWTRVYRVQRDIPMPLVSSGVENGNLREMALARMKDFGTECRDVRYREVGIHEIHHKVRPSEVELIRRDYTANGGWETFLSYEDPEKDILVGLLRLRKCSEEGTFRKELVDTDEKTGQKRYASMVRELHVYGTAIPVHGRDPTKFQHQGFGTLLMEEAARIAKEEHGSHRLAVISGVGTRDYYRRLGYKLDATAKRKSRENAMSGNQDQIEIKTLETERRSSPPPAPAPQSHKPKLSPYVIIPIWIALSSSVILYNKAILDSFHFKYPVFLVTYHLTISTIGTRVLAKFTNLLPDLKDVNMTKEIWVKKILPIGVFFSGSLIFSNTAYMYLSVSFIQMLKAFTPVAILVVSSAFGLSAMDKKTFGIVSMISSGVCIASFGEAAWNTTGFAVQVIAILLEASRLVMIQLILTNLKMSPLTSMYFFAPVCAVINACILPFTEGWAPFVHLKDLGGIVLATNASVAFGLNVAAVFLIGAASSLVLTLAGIGKDLLLIAGSAIIFGGYPTVLQLFGYSIALGGLVLFKTQGKK
;
A
#
# COMPACT_ATOMS: atom_id res chain seq x y z
N MET A 1 -62.97 22.46 15.28
CA MET A 1 -63.48 21.13 14.89
C MET A 1 -63.00 20.82 13.48
N VAL A 2 -61.78 20.28 13.31
CA VAL A 2 -61.35 19.31 12.26
C VAL A 2 -59.93 18.88 12.69
N LEU A 3 -59.83 18.17 13.81
CA LEU A 3 -58.62 17.48 14.27
C LEU A 3 -59.10 16.23 15.04
N SER A 4 -59.76 15.30 14.35
CA SER A 4 -60.16 14.01 14.95
C SER A 4 -60.60 12.97 13.89
N SER A 5 -59.88 12.83 12.78
CA SER A 5 -60.13 11.71 11.86
C SER A 5 -58.90 11.35 11.03
N LEU A 6 -57.87 10.85 11.70
CA LEU A 6 -56.93 9.93 11.08
C LEU A 6 -57.04 8.62 11.87
N ASN A 7 -57.65 7.63 11.24
CA ASN A 7 -57.77 6.27 11.75
C ASN A 7 -56.38 5.73 12.10
N GLU A 8 -56.20 5.32 13.36
CA GLU A 8 -55.09 4.49 13.84
C GLU A 8 -55.25 3.03 13.35
N THR A 9 -55.29 2.79 12.03
CA THR A 9 -55.39 1.43 11.47
C THR A 9 -54.56 1.19 10.21
N ASP A 10 -53.44 1.90 10.03
CA ASP A 10 -52.39 1.48 9.11
C ASP A 10 -51.12 1.21 9.91
N GLY A 11 -50.74 -0.07 10.02
CA GLY A 11 -49.48 -0.48 10.63
C GLY A 11 -48.28 0.23 9.96
N PRO A 12 -47.10 0.25 10.60
CA PRO A 12 -45.93 0.94 10.05
C PRO A 12 -45.66 0.44 8.63
N SER A 13 -45.50 1.37 7.68
CA SER A 13 -45.21 1.05 6.29
C SER A 13 -44.02 0.09 6.18
N GLN A 14 -43.97 -0.74 5.13
CA GLN A 14 -42.86 -1.68 4.92
C GLN A 14 -41.49 -0.97 4.96
N ALA A 15 -41.40 0.27 4.47
CA ALA A 15 -40.20 1.09 4.54
C ALA A 15 -39.84 1.48 5.98
N SER A 16 -40.83 1.89 6.79
CA SER A 16 -40.64 2.20 8.21
C SER A 16 -40.19 0.97 9.01
N GLN A 17 -40.74 -0.20 8.72
CA GLN A 17 -40.32 -1.47 9.33
C GLN A 17 -38.88 -1.83 8.96
N MET A 18 -38.47 -1.65 7.70
CA MET A 18 -37.09 -1.90 7.25
C MET A 18 -36.08 -0.94 7.89
N LEU A 19 -36.48 0.30 8.15
CA LEU A 19 -35.65 1.28 8.86
C LEU A 19 -35.41 0.85 10.32
N LEU A 20 -36.47 0.43 11.02
CA LEU A 20 -36.38 -0.07 12.40
C LEU A 20 -35.48 -1.31 12.51
N VAL A 21 -35.61 -2.25 11.56
CA VAL A 21 -34.71 -3.42 11.50
C VAL A 21 -33.27 -2.99 11.26
N SER A 22 -33.04 -2.01 10.37
CA SER A 22 -31.70 -1.50 10.08
C SER A 22 -31.06 -0.85 11.31
N GLN A 23 -31.82 -0.06 12.09
CA GLN A 23 -31.35 0.51 13.35
C GLN A 23 -31.05 -0.57 14.40
N ALA A 24 -31.90 -1.60 14.52
CA ALA A 24 -31.67 -2.71 15.44
C ALA A 24 -30.39 -3.51 15.08
N ILE A 25 -30.12 -3.71 13.79
CA ILE A 25 -28.89 -4.33 13.31
C ILE A 25 -27.68 -3.46 13.69
N VAL A 26 -27.73 -2.15 13.45
CA VAL A 26 -26.64 -1.23 13.80
C VAL A 26 -26.37 -1.23 15.30
N SER A 27 -27.40 -1.20 16.14
CA SER A 27 -27.24 -1.25 17.60
C SER A 27 -26.54 -2.53 18.07
N GLU A 28 -26.87 -3.69 17.51
CA GLU A 28 -26.20 -4.95 17.83
C GLU A 28 -24.74 -4.96 17.35
N LEU A 29 -24.45 -4.35 16.20
CA LEU A 29 -23.08 -4.22 15.70
C LEU A 29 -22.22 -3.28 16.56
N VAL A 30 -22.78 -2.15 17.02
CA VAL A 30 -22.10 -1.23 17.95
C VAL A 30 -21.78 -1.95 19.26
N HIS A 31 -22.76 -2.63 19.86
CA HIS A 31 -22.57 -3.36 21.12
C HIS A 31 -21.54 -4.48 21.00
N ALA A 32 -21.54 -5.20 19.88
CA ALA A 32 -20.55 -6.24 19.64
C ALA A 32 -19.14 -5.67 19.45
N GLN A 33 -19.03 -4.52 18.78
CA GLN A 33 -17.75 -3.82 18.60
C GLN A 33 -17.19 -3.34 19.95
N GLU A 34 -18.01 -2.72 20.80
CA GLU A 34 -17.60 -2.27 22.14
C GLU A 34 -17.12 -3.43 23.02
N LYS A 35 -17.68 -4.63 22.81
CA LYS A 35 -17.28 -5.85 23.50
C LYS A 35 -16.15 -6.64 22.82
N GLY A 36 -15.67 -6.18 21.65
CA GLY A 36 -14.62 -6.86 20.88
C GLY A 36 -15.04 -8.24 20.32
N LEU A 37 -16.33 -8.47 20.10
CA LEU A 37 -16.87 -9.72 19.56
C LEU A 37 -16.89 -9.70 18.03
N SER A 38 -16.41 -10.76 17.38
CA SER A 38 -16.54 -10.93 15.94
C SER A 38 -17.95 -11.39 15.59
N VAL A 39 -18.67 -10.63 14.75
CA VAL A 39 -20.04 -10.97 14.38
C VAL A 39 -20.19 -11.09 12.88
N ASN A 40 -20.90 -12.13 12.44
CA ASN A 40 -21.28 -12.30 11.06
C ASN A 40 -22.52 -11.45 10.74
N LEU A 41 -22.37 -10.52 9.80
CA LEU A 41 -23.43 -9.60 9.40
C LEU A 41 -24.70 -10.32 8.92
N ASN A 42 -24.57 -11.44 8.21
CA ASN A 42 -25.75 -12.16 7.71
C ASN A 42 -26.54 -12.78 8.87
N ASP A 43 -25.86 -13.28 9.89
CA ASP A 43 -26.51 -13.88 11.06
C ASP A 43 -27.26 -12.82 11.86
N VAL A 44 -26.67 -11.63 12.03
CA VAL A 44 -27.32 -10.47 12.68
C VAL A 44 -28.55 -10.03 11.90
N ARG A 45 -28.43 -9.91 10.57
CA ARG A 45 -29.55 -9.51 9.71
C ARG A 45 -30.71 -10.51 9.82
N VAL A 46 -30.44 -11.81 9.74
CA VAL A 46 -31.47 -12.85 9.88
C VAL A 46 -32.09 -12.82 11.28
N LYS A 47 -31.27 -12.68 12.32
CA LYS A 47 -31.73 -12.62 13.72
C LYS A 47 -32.67 -11.43 13.96
N GLN A 48 -32.31 -10.24 13.49
CA GLN A 48 -33.12 -9.04 13.68
C GLN A 48 -34.39 -9.05 12.82
N CYS A 49 -34.32 -9.52 11.57
CA CYS A 49 -35.51 -9.72 10.73
C CYS A 49 -36.50 -10.70 11.37
N LYS A 50 -36.03 -11.81 11.96
CA LYS A 50 -36.88 -12.77 12.70
C LYS A 50 -37.48 -12.15 13.95
N LYS A 51 -36.70 -11.39 14.72
CA LYS A 51 -37.14 -10.73 15.96
C LYS A 51 -38.27 -9.72 15.71
N LEU A 52 -38.15 -8.94 14.64
CA LEU A 52 -39.09 -7.88 14.29
C LEU A 52 -40.18 -8.33 13.29
N ARG A 53 -40.21 -9.63 12.93
CA ARG A 53 -41.21 -10.24 12.03
C ARG A 53 -41.38 -9.54 10.68
N VAL A 54 -40.28 -9.02 10.12
CA VAL A 54 -40.29 -8.29 8.84
C VAL A 54 -40.05 -9.26 7.69
N THR A 55 -40.88 -9.15 6.63
CA THR A 55 -40.74 -9.92 5.39
C THR A 55 -39.71 -9.26 4.47
N GLY A 56 -38.57 -9.94 4.30
CA GLY A 56 -37.45 -9.47 3.48
C GLY A 56 -36.25 -9.02 4.31
N MET A 57 -35.13 -8.81 3.63
CA MET A 57 -33.85 -8.42 4.24
C MET A 57 -33.54 -6.96 3.90
N PRO A 58 -33.17 -6.11 4.88
CA PRO A 58 -32.80 -4.72 4.62
C PRO A 58 -31.58 -4.67 3.69
N LYS A 59 -31.54 -3.69 2.77
CA LYS A 59 -30.39 -3.53 1.88
C LYS A 59 -29.22 -3.03 2.71
N LEU A 60 -28.01 -3.36 2.28
CA LEU A 60 -26.80 -2.91 2.97
C LEU A 60 -26.68 -1.39 3.01
N VAL A 61 -27.18 -0.69 1.99
CA VAL A 61 -27.22 0.78 1.94
C VAL A 61 -28.07 1.34 3.08
N ASP A 62 -29.22 0.72 3.35
CA ASP A 62 -30.14 1.14 4.43
C ASP A 62 -29.46 0.95 5.80
N ILE A 63 -28.77 -0.17 6.00
CA ILE A 63 -27.97 -0.45 7.21
C ILE A 63 -26.86 0.60 7.38
N ILE A 64 -26.09 0.89 6.32
CA ILE A 64 -24.99 1.88 6.36
C ILE A 64 -25.52 3.28 6.67
N SER A 65 -26.67 3.65 6.09
CA SER A 65 -27.29 4.95 6.32
C SER A 65 -27.81 5.13 7.75
N ALA A 66 -28.12 4.04 8.44
CA ALA A 66 -28.58 4.03 9.83
C ALA A 66 -27.44 4.09 10.87
N ILE A 67 -26.17 4.08 10.44
CA ILE A 67 -25.02 4.14 11.34
C ILE A 67 -24.82 5.58 11.85
N PRO A 68 -24.76 5.81 13.18
CA PRO A 68 -24.38 7.10 13.74
C PRO A 68 -22.98 7.54 13.28
N ASP A 69 -22.78 8.83 13.00
CA ASP A 69 -21.53 9.32 12.41
C ASP A 69 -20.28 9.03 13.28
N GLU A 70 -20.45 8.92 14.60
CA GLU A 70 -19.41 8.55 15.57
C GLU A 70 -18.84 7.14 15.33
N HIS A 71 -19.71 6.16 15.04
CA HIS A 71 -19.32 4.77 14.82
C HIS A 71 -19.01 4.45 13.35
N LYS A 72 -19.31 5.37 12.44
CA LYS A 72 -19.17 5.19 10.99
C LYS A 72 -17.73 4.87 10.58
N LYS A 73 -16.72 5.50 11.19
CA LYS A 73 -15.30 5.22 10.88
C LYS A 73 -14.90 3.78 11.21
N THR A 74 -15.51 3.18 12.22
CA THR A 74 -15.13 1.87 12.74
C THR A 74 -15.96 0.73 12.14
N LEU A 75 -17.27 0.94 11.95
CA LEU A 75 -18.18 -0.07 11.41
C LEU A 75 -18.16 -0.15 9.88
N LEU A 76 -17.95 0.96 9.18
CA LEU A 76 -18.02 1.01 7.72
C LEU A 76 -16.97 0.12 7.01
N PRO A 77 -15.72 -0.03 7.51
CA PRO A 77 -14.79 -1.04 7.00
C PRO A 77 -15.30 -2.48 7.14
N MET A 78 -16.01 -2.82 8.22
CA MET A 78 -16.58 -4.15 8.46
C MET A 78 -17.81 -4.41 7.57
N LEU A 79 -18.57 -3.36 7.26
CA LEU A 79 -19.80 -3.42 6.47
C LEU A 79 -19.58 -3.19 4.98
N LYS A 80 -18.34 -2.94 4.55
CA LYS A 80 -18.02 -2.69 3.14
C LYS A 80 -18.26 -3.95 2.30
N ALA A 81 -19.25 -3.88 1.41
CA ALA A 81 -19.54 -4.99 0.49
C ALA A 81 -18.36 -5.24 -0.46
N ARG A 82 -17.91 -6.49 -0.54
CA ARG A 82 -16.91 -6.97 -1.52
C ARG A 82 -15.66 -6.06 -1.55
N PRO A 83 -14.88 -5.98 -0.46
CA PRO A 83 -13.76 -5.04 -0.31
C PRO A 83 -12.73 -5.15 -1.46
N ILE A 84 -12.57 -6.36 -2.01
CA ILE A 84 -11.75 -6.69 -3.19
C ILE A 84 -12.03 -5.75 -4.38
N ARG A 85 -13.29 -5.30 -4.59
CA ARG A 85 -13.67 -4.45 -5.73
C ARG A 85 -13.05 -3.06 -5.71
N SER A 86 -12.51 -2.63 -4.57
CA SER A 86 -11.83 -1.34 -4.41
C SER A 86 -10.50 -1.48 -3.67
N ALA A 87 -9.97 -2.70 -3.58
CA ALA A 87 -8.74 -2.99 -2.85
C ALA A 87 -7.53 -2.29 -3.49
N SER A 88 -7.56 -2.11 -4.82
CA SER A 88 -6.58 -1.32 -5.59
C SER A 88 -6.68 0.19 -5.39
N GLY A 89 -7.68 0.66 -4.65
CA GLY A 89 -7.89 2.08 -4.40
C GLY A 89 -8.51 2.87 -5.58
N ILE A 90 -9.11 2.18 -6.56
CA ILE A 90 -9.78 2.79 -7.71
C ILE A 90 -11.22 2.25 -7.81
N ALA A 91 -12.19 3.15 -8.01
CA ALA A 91 -13.58 2.79 -8.25
C ALA A 91 -13.81 2.48 -9.74
N VAL A 92 -14.13 1.22 -10.06
CA VAL A 92 -14.41 0.81 -11.44
C VAL A 92 -15.88 1.05 -11.78
N VAL A 93 -16.13 1.86 -12.81
CA VAL A 93 -17.46 2.21 -13.33
C VAL A 93 -17.60 1.71 -14.76
N ALA A 94 -18.32 0.60 -14.93
CA ALA A 94 -18.58 0.02 -16.24
C ALA A 94 -19.91 0.54 -16.81
N LEU A 95 -19.87 0.98 -18.06
CA LEU A 95 -20.97 1.56 -18.82
C LEU A 95 -21.17 0.77 -20.12
N MET A 96 -22.40 0.78 -20.62
CA MET A 96 -22.72 0.21 -21.94
C MET A 96 -23.19 1.30 -22.87
N CYS A 97 -22.71 1.25 -24.11
CA CYS A 97 -23.27 2.04 -25.20
C CYS A 97 -24.61 1.44 -25.67
N LYS A 98 -25.39 2.22 -26.42
CA LYS A 98 -26.67 1.75 -26.95
C LYS A 98 -26.50 0.47 -27.78
N PRO A 99 -27.49 -0.45 -27.76
CA PRO A 99 -27.50 -1.62 -28.62
C PRO A 99 -27.35 -1.24 -30.10
N HIS A 100 -26.44 -1.91 -30.80
CA HIS A 100 -26.20 -1.74 -32.23
C HIS A 100 -25.60 -3.02 -32.81
N ARG A 101 -25.73 -3.19 -34.12
CA ARG A 101 -25.21 -4.37 -34.82
C ARG A 101 -23.68 -4.32 -34.94
N CYS A 102 -23.06 -5.48 -34.85
CA CYS A 102 -21.64 -5.64 -35.17
C CYS A 102 -21.36 -5.23 -36.62
N PRO A 103 -20.26 -4.50 -36.92
CA PRO A 103 -20.00 -4.00 -38.26
C PRO A 103 -19.70 -5.10 -39.29
N HIS A 104 -19.08 -6.20 -38.86
CA HIS A 104 -18.74 -7.31 -39.78
C HIS A 104 -19.96 -8.05 -40.33
N ILE A 105 -21.15 -7.92 -39.70
CA ILE A 105 -22.38 -8.59 -40.17
C ILE A 105 -22.70 -8.24 -41.64
N ALA A 106 -22.38 -7.01 -42.05
CA ALA A 106 -22.58 -6.55 -43.42
C ALA A 106 -21.70 -7.29 -44.44
N MET A 107 -20.56 -7.83 -44.00
CA MET A 107 -19.59 -8.53 -44.86
C MET A 107 -19.71 -10.05 -44.72
N THR A 108 -19.98 -10.55 -43.52
CA THR A 108 -20.00 -11.98 -43.19
C THR A 108 -21.41 -12.59 -43.16
N GLY A 109 -22.45 -11.77 -43.29
CA GLY A 109 -23.86 -12.17 -43.24
C GLY A 109 -24.41 -12.40 -41.84
N ASN A 110 -23.59 -12.89 -40.90
CA ASN A 110 -23.99 -13.19 -39.52
C ASN A 110 -22.97 -12.69 -38.49
N VAL A 111 -23.37 -12.69 -37.21
CA VAL A 111 -22.49 -12.42 -36.05
C VAL A 111 -21.60 -13.64 -35.71
N CYS A 112 -20.68 -13.49 -34.75
CA CYS A 112 -19.82 -14.59 -34.29
C CYS A 112 -20.63 -15.73 -33.67
N VAL A 113 -20.21 -16.97 -33.93
CA VAL A 113 -20.97 -18.21 -33.60
C VAL A 113 -21.33 -18.33 -32.11
N TYR A 114 -20.45 -17.92 -31.22
CA TYR A 114 -20.62 -18.02 -29.75
C TYR A 114 -21.17 -16.74 -29.09
N CYS A 115 -21.48 -15.69 -29.86
CA CYS A 115 -21.85 -14.39 -29.32
C CYS A 115 -23.35 -14.33 -28.96
N PRO A 116 -23.73 -14.21 -27.67
CA PRO A 116 -25.13 -14.05 -27.29
C PRO A 116 -25.60 -12.60 -27.45
N GLY A 117 -26.92 -12.40 -27.41
CA GLY A 117 -27.52 -11.08 -27.30
C GLY A 117 -27.38 -10.21 -28.54
N GLY A 118 -27.68 -8.93 -28.34
CA GLY A 118 -27.66 -7.91 -29.40
C GLY A 118 -29.03 -7.73 -30.09
N PRO A 119 -29.12 -6.78 -31.03
CA PRO A 119 -30.39 -6.38 -31.64
C PRO A 119 -31.11 -7.48 -32.41
N ASP A 120 -30.38 -8.47 -32.92
CA ASP A 120 -30.90 -9.56 -33.76
C ASP A 120 -31.09 -10.86 -32.95
N SER A 121 -31.22 -10.77 -31.62
CA SER A 121 -31.37 -11.92 -30.72
C SER A 121 -32.69 -11.91 -29.96
N ASP A 122 -33.03 -13.05 -29.36
CA ASP A 122 -34.21 -13.19 -28.49
C ASP A 122 -34.12 -12.38 -27.18
N PHE A 123 -32.96 -11.79 -26.88
CA PHE A 123 -32.75 -11.00 -25.65
C PHE A 123 -33.17 -9.54 -25.87
N GLU A 124 -34.32 -9.17 -25.29
CA GLU A 124 -34.89 -7.83 -25.41
C GLU A 124 -33.92 -6.72 -24.98
N TYR A 125 -33.72 -5.76 -25.88
CA TYR A 125 -32.99 -4.51 -25.64
C TYR A 125 -31.57 -4.69 -25.05
N SER A 126 -30.93 -5.81 -25.40
CA SER A 126 -29.59 -6.18 -24.93
C SER A 126 -28.48 -5.66 -25.86
N THR A 127 -27.31 -5.34 -25.28
CA THR A 127 -26.11 -4.99 -26.05
C THR A 127 -25.44 -6.26 -26.59
N GLN A 128 -24.79 -6.18 -27.75
CA GLN A 128 -24.10 -7.32 -28.35
C GLN A 128 -23.11 -7.98 -27.36
N SER A 129 -23.09 -9.32 -27.33
CA SER A 129 -22.33 -10.16 -26.37
C SER A 129 -22.87 -10.23 -24.94
N TYR A 130 -24.02 -9.60 -24.66
CA TYR A 130 -24.65 -9.59 -23.33
C TYR A 130 -26.10 -10.02 -23.39
N THR A 131 -26.59 -10.67 -22.33
CA THR A 131 -27.97 -11.20 -22.26
C THR A 131 -28.98 -10.19 -21.74
N GLY A 132 -28.53 -9.07 -21.15
CA GLY A 132 -29.42 -8.08 -20.52
C GLY A 132 -29.65 -8.33 -19.02
N TYR A 133 -29.40 -9.55 -18.55
CA TYR A 133 -29.60 -9.96 -17.15
C TYR A 133 -28.35 -9.80 -16.28
N GLU A 134 -27.22 -9.40 -16.86
CA GLU A 134 -26.02 -9.08 -16.08
C GLU A 134 -26.26 -7.81 -15.26
N PRO A 135 -25.68 -7.67 -14.05
CA PRO A 135 -25.92 -6.49 -13.21
C PRO A 135 -25.61 -5.16 -13.89
N THR A 136 -24.62 -5.12 -14.79
CA THR A 136 -24.29 -3.89 -15.53
C THR A 136 -25.28 -3.65 -16.67
N SER A 137 -25.67 -4.69 -17.40
CA SER A 137 -26.68 -4.62 -18.46
C SER A 137 -28.03 -4.13 -17.91
N MET A 138 -28.49 -4.68 -16.78
CA MET A 138 -29.73 -4.24 -16.14
C MET A 138 -29.69 -2.75 -15.74
N ARG A 139 -28.54 -2.24 -15.28
CA ARG A 139 -28.38 -0.81 -14.99
C ARG A 139 -28.42 0.03 -16.26
N ALA A 140 -27.77 -0.42 -17.32
CA ALA A 140 -27.77 0.27 -18.61
C ALA A 140 -29.18 0.35 -19.21
N ILE A 141 -29.93 -0.76 -19.20
CA ILE A 141 -31.33 -0.83 -19.66
C ILE A 141 -32.21 0.13 -18.84
N ARG A 142 -32.10 0.10 -17.50
CA ARG A 142 -32.86 1.02 -16.63
C ARG A 142 -32.56 2.50 -16.90
N ALA A 143 -31.30 2.82 -17.20
CA ALA A 143 -30.87 4.16 -17.57
C ALA A 143 -31.11 4.48 -19.06
N ARG A 144 -31.75 3.59 -19.82
CA ARG A 144 -31.96 3.71 -21.29
C ARG A 144 -30.66 4.02 -22.04
N TYR A 145 -29.56 3.41 -21.59
CA TYR A 145 -28.21 3.60 -22.12
C TYR A 145 -27.70 5.04 -22.11
N ASP A 146 -28.29 5.92 -21.29
CA ASP A 146 -27.79 7.27 -21.10
C ASP A 146 -26.44 7.25 -20.35
N PRO A 147 -25.36 7.82 -20.92
CA PRO A 147 -24.03 7.79 -20.31
C PRO A 147 -23.94 8.57 -18.99
N TYR A 148 -24.67 9.68 -18.87
CA TYR A 148 -24.63 10.54 -17.69
C TYR A 148 -25.30 9.85 -16.50
N GLU A 149 -26.51 9.32 -16.69
CA GLU A 149 -27.28 8.62 -15.67
C GLU A 149 -26.63 7.29 -15.25
N GLN A 150 -26.09 6.52 -16.21
CA GLN A 150 -25.35 5.30 -15.88
C GLN A 150 -24.11 5.61 -15.02
N SER A 151 -23.37 6.65 -15.39
CA SER A 151 -22.17 7.09 -14.69
C SER A 151 -22.47 7.59 -13.29
N ARG A 152 -23.33 8.60 -13.17
CA ARG A 152 -23.75 9.21 -11.91
C ARG A 152 -24.36 8.18 -10.97
N GLY A 153 -25.33 7.39 -11.46
CA GLY A 153 -26.01 6.39 -10.65
C GLY A 153 -25.06 5.32 -10.11
N ARG A 154 -24.02 4.94 -10.88
CA ARG A 154 -23.02 3.97 -10.41
C ARG A 154 -22.05 4.57 -9.39
N VAL A 155 -21.61 5.81 -9.58
CA VAL A 155 -20.73 6.52 -8.64
C VAL A 155 -21.43 6.75 -7.31
N GLU A 156 -22.67 7.23 -7.32
CA GLU A 156 -23.49 7.43 -6.12
C GLU A 156 -23.74 6.10 -5.40
N GLN A 157 -24.04 5.02 -6.14
CA GLN A 157 -24.19 3.68 -5.56
C GLN A 157 -22.92 3.20 -4.83
N LEU A 158 -21.74 3.41 -5.41
CA LEU A 158 -20.48 3.02 -4.77
C LEU A 158 -20.20 3.85 -3.51
N LYS A 159 -20.52 5.14 -3.54
CA LYS A 159 -20.41 6.04 -2.39
C LYS A 159 -21.34 5.61 -1.24
N MET A 160 -22.59 5.26 -1.56
CA MET A 160 -23.56 4.74 -0.58
C MET A 160 -23.13 3.40 0.05
N LEU A 161 -22.38 2.58 -0.69
CA LEU A 161 -21.81 1.32 -0.19
C LEU A 161 -20.49 1.51 0.59
N GLY A 162 -20.05 2.75 0.83
CA GLY A 162 -18.85 3.05 1.61
C GLY A 162 -17.53 2.89 0.84
N HIS A 163 -17.55 2.87 -0.49
CA HIS A 163 -16.32 2.90 -1.30
C HIS A 163 -15.87 4.36 -1.49
N SER A 164 -14.55 4.60 -1.43
CA SER A 164 -13.98 5.86 -1.93
C SER A 164 -14.16 5.89 -3.45
N VAL A 165 -14.66 7.02 -3.94
CA VAL A 165 -14.90 7.29 -5.36
C VAL A 165 -14.06 8.46 -5.86
N ASP A 166 -13.01 8.86 -5.13
CA ASP A 166 -12.16 10.00 -5.50
C ASP A 166 -11.39 9.75 -6.80
N LYS A 167 -11.12 8.48 -7.11
CA LYS A 167 -10.47 8.00 -8.32
C LYS A 167 -11.38 7.00 -9.01
N VAL A 168 -11.83 7.33 -10.21
CA VAL A 168 -12.73 6.52 -11.02
C VAL A 168 -12.02 6.06 -12.29
N GLU A 169 -12.15 4.78 -12.59
CA GLU A 169 -11.77 4.20 -13.87
C GLU A 169 -13.03 3.76 -14.61
N TYR A 170 -13.22 4.29 -15.82
CA TYR A 170 -14.33 3.90 -16.67
C TYR A 170 -14.00 2.68 -17.51
N ILE A 171 -15.01 1.86 -17.78
CA ILE A 171 -14.94 0.79 -18.77
C ILE A 171 -16.15 0.93 -19.70
N ILE A 172 -15.90 1.20 -20.98
CA ILE A 172 -16.93 1.22 -22.02
C ILE A 172 -16.99 -0.19 -22.62
N MET A 173 -18.10 -0.87 -22.35
CA MET A 173 -18.33 -2.27 -22.73
C MET A 173 -19.20 -2.40 -23.98
N GLY A 174 -19.06 -3.53 -24.67
CA GLY A 174 -19.84 -3.89 -25.85
C GLY A 174 -18.99 -4.34 -27.04
N GLY A 175 -17.68 -4.08 -27.01
CA GLY A 175 -16.71 -4.55 -28.01
C GLY A 175 -16.77 -3.86 -29.38
N THR A 176 -17.80 -3.08 -29.68
CA THR A 176 -17.99 -2.39 -30.97
C THR A 176 -18.24 -0.89 -30.84
N PHE A 177 -17.97 -0.29 -29.69
CA PHE A 177 -18.16 1.15 -29.47
C PHE A 177 -17.54 2.01 -30.57
N MET A 178 -16.36 1.64 -31.06
CA MET A 178 -15.62 2.39 -32.08
C MET A 178 -16.19 2.29 -33.49
N SER A 179 -17.11 1.35 -33.78
CA SER A 179 -17.81 1.32 -35.06
C SER A 179 -19.02 2.25 -35.10
N MET A 180 -19.35 2.90 -33.98
CA MET A 180 -20.44 3.87 -33.90
C MET A 180 -20.06 5.21 -34.57
N PRO A 181 -21.04 5.99 -35.05
CA PRO A 181 -20.79 7.32 -35.58
C PRO A 181 -20.00 8.19 -34.59
N GLU A 182 -19.07 8.99 -35.10
CA GLU A 182 -18.18 9.82 -34.28
C GLU A 182 -18.95 10.79 -33.37
N ASP A 183 -20.02 11.41 -33.86
CA ASP A 183 -20.87 12.29 -33.06
C ASP A 183 -21.47 11.60 -31.83
N TYR A 184 -21.85 10.33 -31.97
CA TYR A 184 -22.36 9.55 -30.84
C TYR A 184 -21.25 9.27 -29.84
N ARG A 185 -20.06 8.86 -30.33
CA ARG A 185 -18.91 8.55 -29.48
C ARG A 185 -18.44 9.77 -28.69
N ASN A 186 -18.31 10.92 -29.37
CA ASN A 186 -17.91 12.19 -28.76
C ASN A 186 -18.89 12.61 -27.66
N LYS A 187 -20.21 12.61 -27.96
CA LYS A 187 -21.25 12.94 -26.98
C LYS A 187 -21.27 11.96 -25.80
N PHE A 188 -21.10 10.67 -26.07
CA PHE A 188 -21.10 9.63 -25.05
C PHE A 188 -19.99 9.87 -24.02
N VAL A 189 -18.76 10.06 -24.49
CA VAL A 189 -17.60 10.29 -23.62
C VAL A 189 -17.67 11.65 -22.92
N ALA A 190 -18.15 12.70 -23.60
CA ALA A 190 -18.34 14.02 -22.99
C ALA A 190 -19.29 13.93 -21.78
N GLN A 191 -20.43 13.24 -21.93
CA GLN A 191 -21.39 13.06 -20.84
C GLN A 191 -20.82 12.21 -19.67
N MET A 192 -19.93 11.26 -19.95
CA MET A 192 -19.22 10.54 -18.89
C MET A 192 -18.34 11.47 -18.06
N HIS A 193 -17.59 12.36 -18.69
CA HIS A 193 -16.76 13.37 -18.02
C HIS A 193 -17.60 14.42 -17.26
N ASN A 194 -18.73 14.83 -17.84
CA ASN A 194 -19.69 15.73 -17.20
C ASN A 194 -20.24 15.15 -15.90
N ALA A 195 -20.56 13.87 -15.88
CA ALA A 195 -21.07 13.19 -14.68
C ALA A 195 -20.09 13.22 -13.49
N LEU A 196 -18.78 13.36 -13.73
CA LEU A 196 -17.78 13.50 -12.67
C LEU A 196 -17.47 14.97 -12.31
N SER A 197 -17.47 15.85 -13.31
CA SER A 197 -17.09 17.25 -13.15
C SER A 197 -18.24 18.16 -12.71
N GLY A 198 -19.48 17.79 -13.01
CA GLY A 198 -20.66 18.66 -12.87
C GLY A 198 -20.77 19.71 -13.99
N TYR A 199 -19.87 19.71 -14.98
CA TYR A 199 -19.96 20.57 -16.15
C TYR A 199 -21.10 20.13 -17.07
N THR A 200 -21.72 21.08 -17.76
CA THR A 200 -22.81 20.84 -18.71
C THR A 200 -22.41 21.32 -20.09
N GLY A 201 -22.06 20.39 -20.98
CA GLY A 201 -21.71 20.67 -22.37
C GLY A 201 -21.69 19.40 -23.22
N THR A 202 -21.52 19.54 -24.53
CA THR A 202 -21.43 18.40 -25.45
C THR A 202 -20.09 18.32 -26.18
N ASP A 203 -19.26 19.37 -26.08
CA ASP A 203 -17.91 19.35 -26.60
C ASP A 203 -17.02 18.46 -25.71
N ILE A 204 -16.29 17.56 -26.36
CA ILE A 204 -15.47 16.56 -25.67
C ILE A 204 -14.20 17.19 -25.08
N ASP A 205 -13.59 18.15 -25.76
CA ASP A 205 -12.32 18.74 -25.33
C ASP A 205 -12.54 19.63 -24.10
N GLU A 206 -13.64 20.39 -24.09
CA GLU A 206 -14.08 21.13 -22.90
C GLU A 206 -14.41 20.18 -21.75
N ALA A 207 -15.21 19.13 -21.98
CA ALA A 207 -15.59 18.17 -20.94
C ALA A 207 -14.36 17.50 -20.29
N VAL A 208 -13.36 17.12 -21.09
CA VAL A 208 -12.07 16.57 -20.62
C VAL A 208 -11.31 17.60 -19.78
N SER A 209 -11.23 18.85 -20.24
CA SER A 209 -10.56 19.95 -19.51
C SER A 209 -11.20 20.23 -18.15
N TYR A 210 -12.54 20.24 -18.06
CA TYR A 210 -13.25 20.39 -16.79
C TYR A 210 -13.11 19.15 -15.89
N SER A 211 -13.14 17.94 -16.48
CA SER A 211 -12.96 16.68 -15.74
C SER A 211 -11.61 16.58 -15.06
N GLU A 212 -10.57 17.17 -15.65
CA GLU A 212 -9.26 17.25 -15.03
C GLU A 212 -9.27 17.99 -13.69
N ARG A 213 -10.10 19.04 -13.56
CA ARG A 213 -10.22 19.85 -12.33
C ARG A 213 -11.29 19.34 -11.36
N ALA A 214 -12.05 18.32 -11.74
CA ALA A 214 -13.11 17.74 -10.92
C ALA A 214 -12.61 17.20 -9.57
N ASN A 215 -13.46 17.18 -8.55
CA ASN A 215 -13.14 16.54 -7.26
C ASN A 215 -12.99 15.02 -7.42
N THR A 216 -13.90 14.41 -8.18
CA THR A 216 -13.81 13.00 -8.57
C THR A 216 -12.99 12.88 -9.85
N LYS A 217 -11.80 12.27 -9.75
CA LYS A 217 -10.84 12.20 -10.85
C LYS A 217 -11.08 10.98 -11.73
N CYS A 218 -11.21 11.19 -13.04
CA CYS A 218 -11.12 10.10 -14.02
C CYS A 218 -9.65 9.71 -14.21
N VAL A 219 -9.22 8.61 -13.60
CA VAL A 219 -7.82 8.16 -13.64
C VAL A 219 -7.51 7.25 -14.83
N GLY A 220 -8.53 6.80 -15.56
CA GLY A 220 -8.37 6.03 -16.78
C GLY A 220 -9.70 5.69 -17.41
N ILE A 221 -9.68 5.50 -18.73
CA ILE A 221 -10.81 4.97 -19.51
C ILE A 221 -10.33 3.73 -20.26
N THR A 222 -11.08 2.65 -20.11
CA THR A 222 -10.93 1.41 -20.84
C THR A 222 -11.97 1.33 -21.94
N ILE A 223 -11.54 1.08 -23.18
CA ILE A 223 -12.45 0.88 -24.31
C ILE A 223 -12.28 -0.55 -24.84
N GLU A 224 -13.38 -1.30 -24.86
CA GLU A 224 -13.43 -2.61 -25.53
C GLU A 224 -13.67 -2.41 -27.03
N THR A 225 -12.84 -3.05 -27.85
CA THR A 225 -12.92 -2.94 -29.31
C THR A 225 -12.55 -4.26 -30.01
N ARG A 226 -12.78 -4.29 -31.33
CA ARG A 226 -12.27 -5.32 -32.24
C ARG A 226 -10.93 -4.86 -32.83
N PRO A 227 -10.01 -5.78 -33.18
CA PRO A 227 -8.68 -5.41 -33.69
C PRO A 227 -8.75 -4.59 -35.01
N ASP A 228 -9.75 -4.84 -35.85
CA ASP A 228 -10.02 -4.08 -37.09
C ASP A 228 -10.54 -2.65 -36.83
N TYR A 229 -10.96 -2.33 -35.61
CA TYR A 229 -11.31 -0.99 -35.15
C TYR A 229 -10.24 -0.39 -34.22
N CYS A 230 -8.99 -0.80 -34.39
CA CYS A 230 -7.83 -0.35 -33.63
C CYS A 230 -6.73 0.24 -34.54
N LEU A 231 -7.16 0.89 -35.63
CA LEU A 231 -6.30 1.54 -36.63
C LEU A 231 -5.84 2.92 -36.15
N LYS A 232 -4.85 3.50 -36.84
CA LYS A 232 -4.24 4.81 -36.49
C LYS A 232 -5.27 5.94 -36.21
N PRO A 233 -6.35 6.13 -36.99
CA PRO A 233 -7.37 7.15 -36.69
C PRO A 233 -8.14 6.83 -35.41
N HIS A 234 -8.53 5.56 -35.22
CA HIS A 234 -9.26 5.11 -34.03
C HIS A 234 -8.44 5.29 -32.76
N LEU A 235 -7.16 4.90 -32.78
CA LEU A 235 -6.23 5.12 -31.67
C LEU A 235 -6.07 6.61 -31.35
N SER A 236 -6.00 7.48 -32.36
CA SER A 236 -5.91 8.93 -32.14
C SER A 236 -7.18 9.50 -31.49
N GLN A 237 -8.36 9.02 -31.88
CA GLN A 237 -9.63 9.40 -31.28
C GLN A 237 -9.77 8.90 -29.84
N MET A 238 -9.35 7.67 -29.57
CA MET A 238 -9.33 7.11 -28.22
C MET A 238 -8.41 7.92 -27.29
N LEU A 239 -7.27 8.41 -27.78
CA LEU A 239 -6.41 9.31 -26.99
C LEU A 239 -7.22 10.55 -26.64
N ARG A 240 -7.80 11.26 -27.63
CA ARG A 240 -8.62 12.46 -27.38
C ARG A 240 -9.69 12.23 -26.30
N TYR A 241 -10.27 11.04 -26.23
CA TYR A 241 -11.32 10.68 -25.25
C TYR A 241 -10.90 10.56 -23.78
N GLY A 242 -9.64 10.34 -23.42
CA GLY A 242 -9.36 9.85 -22.05
C GLY A 242 -8.75 8.46 -21.97
N CYS A 243 -8.65 7.75 -23.09
CA CYS A 243 -8.40 6.32 -23.05
C CYS A 243 -6.94 6.02 -22.72
N THR A 244 -6.74 5.17 -21.71
CA THR A 244 -5.42 4.71 -21.28
C THR A 244 -5.26 3.20 -21.48
N ARG A 245 -6.36 2.45 -21.61
CA ARG A 245 -6.36 1.01 -21.78
C ARG A 245 -7.31 0.55 -22.89
N LEU A 246 -6.82 -0.36 -23.71
CA LEU A 246 -7.60 -1.02 -24.75
C LEU A 246 -7.81 -2.48 -24.39
N GLU A 247 -9.02 -2.96 -24.64
CA GLU A 247 -9.34 -4.37 -24.54
C GLU A 247 -9.75 -4.91 -25.91
N ILE A 248 -9.03 -5.92 -26.38
CA ILE A 248 -9.16 -6.43 -27.74
C ILE A 248 -9.64 -7.88 -27.66
N GLY A 249 -10.74 -8.15 -28.36
CA GLY A 249 -11.32 -9.49 -28.44
C GLY A 249 -10.56 -10.41 -29.40
N VAL A 250 -9.44 -10.97 -28.97
CA VAL A 250 -8.58 -11.92 -29.73
C VAL A 250 -9.25 -13.29 -29.85
N GLN A 251 -9.68 -13.82 -28.71
CA GLN A 251 -10.33 -15.11 -28.49
C GLN A 251 -9.44 -16.32 -28.73
N SER A 252 -8.78 -16.42 -29.89
CA SER A 252 -7.83 -17.49 -30.24
C SER A 252 -6.65 -16.95 -31.05
N VAL A 253 -5.51 -17.65 -30.99
CA VAL A 253 -4.31 -17.37 -31.81
C VAL A 253 -4.33 -18.12 -33.15
N TYR A 254 -5.34 -18.94 -33.41
CA TYR A 254 -5.40 -19.75 -34.64
C TYR A 254 -6.34 -19.13 -35.69
N GLU A 255 -5.86 -19.08 -36.94
CA GLU A 255 -6.62 -18.51 -38.07
C GLU A 255 -7.81 -19.38 -38.50
N ASP A 256 -7.70 -20.71 -38.39
CA ASP A 256 -8.82 -21.65 -38.65
C ASP A 256 -9.99 -21.38 -37.70
N VAL A 257 -9.71 -21.19 -36.41
CA VAL A 257 -10.73 -20.88 -35.40
C VAL A 257 -11.37 -19.52 -35.65
N ALA A 258 -10.59 -18.50 -35.99
CA ALA A 258 -11.12 -17.17 -36.31
C ALA A 258 -12.07 -17.18 -37.52
N ARG A 259 -11.72 -17.97 -38.56
CA ARG A 259 -12.56 -18.18 -39.75
C ARG A 259 -13.83 -18.96 -39.41
N ASP A 260 -13.69 -20.14 -38.81
CA ASP A 260 -14.79 -21.09 -38.60
C ASP A 260 -15.82 -20.58 -37.57
N THR A 261 -15.39 -19.74 -36.62
CA THR A 261 -16.28 -19.07 -35.66
C THR A 261 -16.88 -17.76 -36.16
N ASN A 262 -16.61 -17.41 -37.42
CA ASN A 262 -17.07 -16.19 -38.07
C ASN A 262 -16.71 -14.92 -37.26
N ARG A 263 -15.43 -14.81 -36.87
CA ARG A 263 -14.95 -13.72 -35.99
C ARG A 263 -14.88 -12.36 -36.70
N GLY A 264 -14.69 -12.39 -38.02
CA GLY A 264 -14.61 -11.21 -38.89
C GLY A 264 -13.30 -10.42 -38.79
N HIS A 265 -12.21 -11.03 -38.31
CA HIS A 265 -10.84 -10.51 -38.38
C HIS A 265 -9.83 -11.67 -38.41
N THR A 266 -8.60 -11.39 -38.81
CA THR A 266 -7.48 -12.34 -38.77
C THR A 266 -6.66 -12.21 -37.48
N VAL A 267 -5.82 -13.19 -37.19
CA VAL A 267 -4.84 -13.15 -36.09
C VAL A 267 -3.71 -12.17 -36.41
N ARG A 268 -3.35 -12.03 -37.69
CA ARG A 268 -2.43 -10.97 -38.14
C ARG A 268 -2.93 -9.57 -37.75
N ALA A 269 -4.21 -9.27 -37.97
CA ALA A 269 -4.80 -7.98 -37.59
C ALA A 269 -4.72 -7.72 -36.08
N VAL A 270 -4.82 -8.77 -35.25
CA VAL A 270 -4.59 -8.67 -33.80
C VAL A 270 -3.15 -8.23 -33.51
N SER A 271 -2.17 -8.90 -34.11
CA SER A 271 -0.75 -8.60 -33.90
C SER A 271 -0.39 -7.16 -34.31
N GLU A 272 -0.91 -6.70 -35.44
CA GLU A 272 -0.76 -5.32 -35.92
C GLU A 272 -1.44 -4.32 -34.99
N SER A 273 -2.65 -4.63 -34.51
CA SER A 273 -3.35 -3.77 -33.56
C SER A 273 -2.61 -3.62 -32.22
N PHE A 274 -1.97 -4.70 -31.74
CA PHE A 274 -1.18 -4.68 -30.52
C PHE A 274 0.06 -3.81 -30.69
N HIS A 275 0.73 -3.93 -31.85
CA HIS A 275 1.90 -3.11 -32.17
C HIS A 275 1.58 -1.63 -32.16
N LEU A 276 0.56 -1.21 -32.93
CA LEU A 276 0.15 0.19 -33.01
C LEU A 276 -0.33 0.72 -31.66
N ALA A 277 -1.08 -0.07 -30.89
CA ALA A 277 -1.56 0.33 -29.58
C ALA A 277 -0.42 0.52 -28.57
N LYS A 278 0.53 -0.42 -28.52
CA LYS A 278 1.69 -0.34 -27.61
C LYS A 278 2.60 0.84 -27.94
N ASP A 279 2.87 1.10 -29.23
CA ASP A 279 3.68 2.24 -29.65
C ASP A 279 2.96 3.59 -29.48
N ALA A 280 1.63 3.62 -29.50
CA ALA A 280 0.84 4.78 -29.08
C ALA A 280 0.77 4.97 -27.55
N GLY A 281 1.31 4.02 -26.78
CA GLY A 281 1.42 4.06 -25.33
C GLY A 281 0.33 3.32 -24.56
N TYR A 282 -0.70 2.80 -25.22
CA TYR A 282 -1.81 2.13 -24.54
C TYR A 282 -1.38 0.90 -23.76
N LYS A 283 -2.05 0.68 -22.63
CA LYS A 283 -2.12 -0.64 -22.01
C LYS A 283 -3.01 -1.56 -22.85
N VAL A 284 -2.53 -2.74 -23.22
CA VAL A 284 -3.26 -3.69 -24.06
C VAL A 284 -3.67 -4.91 -23.25
N VAL A 285 -4.96 -5.22 -23.28
CA VAL A 285 -5.54 -6.40 -22.64
C VAL A 285 -6.24 -7.25 -23.68
N ALA A 286 -5.97 -8.54 -23.71
CA ALA A 286 -6.68 -9.46 -24.60
C ALA A 286 -7.83 -10.17 -23.88
N HIS A 287 -8.89 -10.44 -24.62
CA HIS A 287 -9.86 -11.47 -24.25
C HIS A 287 -9.48 -12.75 -24.96
N MET A 288 -9.32 -13.84 -24.21
CA MET A 288 -9.01 -15.17 -24.73
C MET A 288 -10.07 -16.16 -24.25
N MET A 289 -10.46 -17.07 -25.14
CA MET A 289 -11.53 -18.04 -24.88
C MET A 289 -11.00 -19.46 -25.05
N PRO A 290 -10.81 -20.23 -23.98
CA PRO A 290 -10.63 -21.67 -24.08
C PRO A 290 -11.95 -22.37 -24.43
N ASP A 291 -11.88 -23.63 -24.84
CA ASP A 291 -13.02 -24.49 -25.16
C ASP A 291 -13.81 -24.01 -26.40
N LEU A 292 -13.16 -23.33 -27.35
CA LEU A 292 -13.80 -22.94 -28.61
C LEU A 292 -14.02 -24.16 -29.54
N PRO A 293 -15.01 -24.11 -30.46
CA PRO A 293 -15.21 -25.17 -31.44
C PRO A 293 -13.93 -25.49 -32.22
N ASN A 294 -13.71 -26.78 -32.49
CA ASN A 294 -12.55 -27.32 -33.20
C ASN A 294 -11.19 -27.13 -32.48
N VAL A 295 -11.18 -26.69 -31.21
CA VAL A 295 -9.98 -26.59 -30.37
C VAL A 295 -10.08 -27.57 -29.22
N GLY A 296 -9.18 -28.56 -29.18
CA GLY A 296 -9.07 -29.51 -28.06
C GLY A 296 -8.17 -28.99 -26.93
N VAL A 297 -8.14 -29.73 -25.82
CA VAL A 297 -7.41 -29.36 -24.59
C VAL A 297 -5.93 -29.05 -24.83
N GLU A 298 -5.25 -29.90 -25.60
CA GLU A 298 -3.82 -29.71 -25.91
C GLU A 298 -3.58 -28.46 -26.76
N ARG A 299 -4.44 -28.21 -27.75
CA ARG A 299 -4.38 -27.00 -28.59
C ARG A 299 -4.65 -25.73 -27.78
N ASP A 300 -5.53 -25.79 -26.78
CA ASP A 300 -5.78 -24.67 -25.86
C ASP A 300 -4.53 -24.35 -25.02
N LEU A 301 -3.87 -25.37 -24.46
CA LEU A 301 -2.65 -25.16 -23.67
C LEU A 301 -1.52 -24.59 -24.53
N GLU A 302 -1.31 -25.12 -25.74
CA GLU A 302 -0.30 -24.59 -26.66
C GLU A 302 -0.65 -23.16 -27.12
N GLN A 303 -1.93 -22.85 -27.32
CA GLN A 303 -2.39 -21.49 -27.63
C GLN A 303 -1.97 -20.49 -26.55
N PHE A 304 -2.13 -20.83 -25.27
CA PHE A 304 -1.74 -19.91 -24.19
C PHE A 304 -0.23 -19.85 -24.01
N LYS A 305 0.50 -20.94 -24.25
CA LYS A 305 1.96 -20.94 -24.28
C LYS A 305 2.48 -20.03 -25.39
N GLU A 306 2.01 -20.20 -26.62
CA GLU A 306 2.34 -19.34 -27.75
C GLU A 306 2.00 -17.87 -27.43
N TYR A 307 0.83 -17.61 -26.86
CA TYR A 307 0.39 -16.26 -26.52
C TYR A 307 1.36 -15.50 -25.59
N PHE A 308 2.01 -16.20 -24.65
CA PHE A 308 2.99 -15.59 -23.74
C PHE A 308 4.42 -15.62 -24.28
N GLU A 309 4.79 -16.65 -25.04
CA GLU A 309 6.14 -16.80 -25.58
C GLU A 309 6.36 -15.97 -26.85
N ASN A 310 5.37 -15.91 -27.75
CA ASN A 310 5.46 -15.22 -29.03
C ASN A 310 5.42 -13.69 -28.83
N PRO A 311 6.46 -12.95 -29.29
CA PRO A 311 6.52 -11.50 -29.14
C PRO A 311 5.40 -10.74 -29.88
N ALA A 312 4.69 -11.37 -30.82
CA ALA A 312 3.55 -10.76 -31.50
C ALA A 312 2.34 -10.49 -30.58
N PHE A 313 2.25 -11.13 -29.41
CA PHE A 313 1.13 -10.98 -28.49
C PHE A 313 1.54 -10.29 -27.17
N ARG A 314 2.07 -11.04 -26.20
CA ARG A 314 2.60 -10.54 -24.90
C ARG A 314 1.87 -9.32 -24.35
N SER A 315 0.56 -9.44 -24.11
CA SER A 315 -0.26 -8.34 -23.59
C SER A 315 0.04 -8.02 -22.12
N ASP A 316 -0.33 -6.82 -21.68
CA ASP A 316 -0.22 -6.42 -20.27
C ASP A 316 -1.28 -7.06 -19.37
N GLY A 317 -2.38 -7.52 -19.95
CA GLY A 317 -3.45 -8.16 -19.20
C GLY A 317 -4.30 -9.11 -20.02
N LEU A 318 -5.02 -9.97 -19.29
CA LEU A 318 -5.79 -11.05 -19.87
C LEU A 318 -7.16 -11.16 -19.20
N LYS A 319 -8.20 -11.39 -20.01
CA LYS A 319 -9.51 -11.87 -19.55
C LYS A 319 -9.73 -13.27 -20.15
N ILE A 320 -9.81 -14.26 -19.28
CA ILE A 320 -10.01 -15.66 -19.65
C ILE A 320 -11.52 -15.94 -19.57
N TYR A 321 -12.12 -16.25 -20.71
CA TYR A 321 -13.56 -16.50 -20.82
C TYR A 321 -13.79 -17.88 -21.42
N PRO A 322 -13.90 -18.94 -20.59
CA PRO A 322 -14.32 -20.24 -21.07
C PRO A 322 -15.62 -20.12 -21.88
N THR A 323 -15.67 -20.85 -22.98
CA THR A 323 -16.81 -20.81 -23.90
C THR A 323 -18.06 -21.33 -23.20
N LEU A 324 -19.18 -20.64 -23.39
CA LEU A 324 -20.48 -20.99 -22.80
C LEU A 324 -21.50 -21.18 -23.91
N VAL A 325 -22.32 -22.22 -23.79
CA VAL A 325 -23.44 -22.46 -24.70
C VAL A 325 -24.66 -21.72 -24.17
N ILE A 326 -25.17 -20.79 -24.96
CA ILE A 326 -26.31 -19.93 -24.62
C ILE A 326 -27.35 -20.05 -25.71
N ARG A 327 -28.63 -20.19 -25.33
CA ARG A 327 -29.75 -20.26 -26.27
C ARG A 327 -29.75 -19.06 -27.23
N GLY A 328 -30.09 -19.31 -28.49
CA GLY A 328 -30.13 -18.27 -29.54
C GLY A 328 -28.78 -17.95 -30.17
N THR A 329 -27.71 -18.68 -29.83
CA THR A 329 -26.40 -18.55 -30.49
C THR A 329 -26.19 -19.64 -31.55
N GLY A 330 -25.32 -19.40 -32.53
CA GLY A 330 -24.93 -20.45 -33.49
C GLY A 330 -24.26 -21.66 -32.81
N LEU A 331 -23.54 -21.41 -31.70
CA LEU A 331 -22.93 -22.46 -30.89
C LEU A 331 -23.96 -23.39 -30.24
N TYR A 332 -25.13 -22.87 -29.87
CA TYR A 332 -26.23 -23.67 -29.34
C TYR A 332 -26.73 -24.71 -30.33
N GLU A 333 -26.79 -24.36 -31.63
CA GLU A 333 -27.20 -25.29 -32.68
C GLU A 333 -26.17 -26.41 -32.89
N LEU A 334 -24.86 -26.09 -32.80
CA LEU A 334 -23.79 -27.09 -32.83
C LEU A 334 -23.87 -28.04 -31.63
N TRP A 335 -24.15 -27.50 -30.44
CA TRP A 335 -24.34 -28.30 -29.23
C TRP A 335 -25.59 -29.19 -29.34
N ARG A 336 -26.73 -28.63 -29.78
CA ARG A 336 -28.00 -29.37 -29.94
C ARG A 336 -27.89 -30.53 -30.93
N THR A 337 -27.07 -30.38 -31.97
CA THR A 337 -26.84 -31.41 -32.99
C THR A 337 -25.70 -32.37 -32.64
N GLY A 338 -25.08 -32.24 -31.46
CA GLY A 338 -23.97 -33.09 -31.02
C GLY A 338 -22.63 -32.81 -31.70
N LYS A 339 -22.52 -31.74 -32.49
CA LYS A 339 -21.29 -31.33 -33.21
C LYS A 339 -20.31 -30.54 -32.32
N TYR A 340 -20.75 -30.09 -31.14
CA TYR A 340 -19.92 -29.42 -30.15
C TYR A 340 -20.27 -29.89 -28.75
N LYS A 341 -19.25 -30.07 -27.91
CA LYS A 341 -19.40 -30.43 -26.50
C LYS A 341 -18.34 -29.70 -25.69
N ASN A 342 -18.77 -29.01 -24.64
CA ASN A 342 -17.87 -28.36 -23.70
C ASN A 342 -16.99 -29.38 -22.95
N TYR A 343 -15.88 -28.88 -22.41
CA TYR A 343 -15.11 -29.62 -21.40
C TYR A 343 -15.95 -29.97 -20.18
N THR A 344 -15.58 -31.05 -19.51
CA THR A 344 -16.14 -31.36 -18.18
C THR A 344 -15.70 -30.28 -17.18
N PRO A 345 -16.49 -30.00 -16.13
CA PRO A 345 -16.15 -28.98 -15.13
C PRO A 345 -14.76 -29.19 -14.51
N ASN A 346 -14.41 -30.45 -14.18
CA ASN A 346 -13.11 -30.80 -13.63
C ASN A 346 -11.96 -30.55 -14.62
N ALA A 347 -12.14 -30.95 -15.89
CA ALA A 347 -11.14 -30.70 -16.92
C ALA A 347 -10.92 -29.19 -17.14
N LEU A 348 -12.00 -28.40 -17.12
CA LEU A 348 -11.90 -26.95 -17.27
C LEU A 348 -11.13 -26.30 -16.12
N VAL A 349 -11.37 -26.72 -14.88
CA VAL A 349 -10.62 -26.25 -13.71
C VAL A 349 -9.13 -26.57 -13.86
N ASP A 350 -8.79 -27.79 -14.27
CA ASP A 350 -7.41 -28.23 -14.50
C ASP A 350 -6.71 -27.41 -15.59
N ILE A 351 -7.40 -27.14 -16.70
CA ILE A 351 -6.88 -26.34 -17.82
C ILE A 351 -6.63 -24.90 -17.37
N VAL A 352 -7.60 -24.28 -16.70
CA VAL A 352 -7.47 -22.91 -16.22
C VAL A 352 -6.34 -22.79 -15.18
N ALA A 353 -6.18 -23.77 -14.28
CA ALA A 353 -5.08 -23.83 -13.34
C ALA A 353 -3.71 -23.87 -14.05
N ARG A 354 -3.58 -24.70 -15.09
CA ARG A 354 -2.36 -24.75 -15.92
C ARG A 354 -2.11 -23.44 -16.68
N ILE A 355 -3.15 -22.82 -17.23
CA ILE A 355 -3.03 -21.51 -17.90
C ILE A 355 -2.53 -20.45 -16.92
N LEU A 356 -3.08 -20.41 -15.70
CA LEU A 356 -2.67 -19.45 -14.66
C LEU A 356 -1.20 -19.65 -14.24
N ALA A 357 -0.69 -20.89 -14.27
CA ALA A 357 0.72 -21.18 -14.00
C ALA A 357 1.67 -20.63 -15.09
N LEU A 358 1.19 -20.47 -16.33
CA LEU A 358 1.97 -19.92 -17.45
C LEU A 358 2.01 -18.38 -17.46
N VAL A 359 1.15 -17.71 -16.67
CA VAL A 359 1.03 -16.25 -16.72
C VAL A 359 2.31 -15.59 -16.23
N PRO A 360 2.97 -14.75 -17.06
CA PRO A 360 4.20 -14.12 -16.65
C PRO A 360 3.97 -12.99 -15.62
N PRO A 361 4.98 -12.64 -14.81
CA PRO A 361 4.84 -11.66 -13.72
C PRO A 361 4.45 -10.23 -14.13
N TRP A 362 4.60 -9.88 -15.42
CA TRP A 362 4.19 -8.59 -15.96
C TRP A 362 2.73 -8.58 -16.47
N THR A 363 2.03 -9.71 -16.49
CA THR A 363 0.65 -9.79 -17.00
C THR A 363 -0.36 -9.84 -15.85
N ARG A 364 -1.45 -9.07 -15.98
CA ARG A 364 -2.57 -9.07 -15.02
C ARG A 364 -3.76 -9.88 -15.54
N VAL A 365 -4.20 -10.92 -14.82
CA VAL A 365 -5.48 -11.59 -15.14
C VAL A 365 -6.63 -10.86 -14.46
N TYR A 366 -7.43 -10.15 -15.26
CA TYR A 366 -8.54 -9.34 -14.77
C TYR A 366 -9.75 -10.19 -14.38
N ARG A 367 -10.03 -11.25 -15.13
CA ARG A 367 -11.18 -12.11 -14.88
C ARG A 367 -10.95 -13.51 -15.44
N VAL A 368 -11.52 -14.48 -14.74
CA VAL A 368 -11.57 -15.89 -15.11
C VAL A 368 -13.06 -16.25 -15.05
N GLN A 369 -13.74 -16.32 -16.20
CA GLN A 369 -15.19 -16.41 -16.45
C GLN A 369 -15.93 -15.06 -16.70
N ARG A 370 -17.10 -15.10 -17.35
CA ARG A 370 -17.98 -13.93 -17.57
C ARG A 370 -19.06 -13.81 -16.48
N ASP A 371 -19.63 -12.61 -16.31
CA ASP A 371 -20.73 -12.37 -15.35
C ASP A 371 -22.11 -12.77 -15.92
N ILE A 372 -22.22 -13.91 -16.60
CA ILE A 372 -23.49 -14.38 -17.17
C ILE A 372 -24.24 -15.18 -16.09
N PRO A 373 -25.53 -14.90 -15.84
CA PRO A 373 -26.33 -15.69 -14.91
C PRO A 373 -26.39 -17.17 -15.33
N MET A 374 -26.05 -18.09 -14.41
CA MET A 374 -26.03 -19.53 -14.68
C MET A 374 -27.35 -20.11 -15.22
N PRO A 375 -28.55 -19.64 -14.83
CA PRO A 375 -29.80 -20.13 -15.42
C PRO A 375 -29.93 -19.92 -16.93
N LEU A 376 -29.13 -19.03 -17.54
CA LEU A 376 -29.13 -18.78 -18.98
C LEU A 376 -28.12 -19.66 -19.74
N VAL A 377 -27.24 -20.33 -19.02
CA VAL A 377 -26.17 -21.17 -19.59
C VAL A 377 -26.71 -22.59 -19.76
N SER A 378 -26.71 -23.10 -21.00
CA SER A 378 -27.16 -24.47 -21.30
C SER A 378 -26.06 -25.50 -21.09
N SER A 379 -24.79 -25.14 -21.36
CA SER A 379 -23.62 -26.00 -21.14
C SER A 379 -22.34 -25.16 -21.00
N GLY A 380 -21.33 -25.69 -20.30
CA GLY A 380 -20.06 -25.02 -20.02
C GLY A 380 -19.76 -24.94 -18.51
N VAL A 381 -19.47 -23.75 -18.01
CA VAL A 381 -19.14 -23.51 -16.60
C VAL A 381 -20.39 -23.68 -15.71
N GLU A 382 -20.30 -24.54 -14.69
CA GLU A 382 -21.41 -24.80 -13.75
C GLU A 382 -21.40 -23.87 -12.53
N ASN A 383 -20.21 -23.44 -12.07
CA ASN A 383 -20.04 -22.71 -10.82
C ASN A 383 -19.45 -21.30 -11.04
N GLY A 384 -19.95 -20.33 -10.29
CA GLY A 384 -19.53 -18.92 -10.37
C GLY A 384 -18.21 -18.57 -9.66
N ASN A 385 -17.41 -19.55 -9.21
CA ASN A 385 -16.16 -19.34 -8.47
C ASN A 385 -14.93 -19.98 -9.14
N LEU A 386 -14.88 -20.00 -10.48
CA LEU A 386 -13.84 -20.70 -11.25
C LEU A 386 -12.40 -20.30 -10.89
N ARG A 387 -12.14 -19.01 -10.61
CA ARG A 387 -10.80 -18.55 -10.19
C ARG A 387 -10.34 -19.22 -8.88
N GLU A 388 -11.24 -19.37 -7.92
CA GLU A 388 -10.92 -19.95 -6.62
C GLU A 388 -10.64 -21.45 -6.74
N MET A 389 -11.47 -22.17 -7.52
CA MET A 389 -11.26 -23.58 -7.82
C MET A 389 -9.94 -23.81 -8.55
N ALA A 390 -9.61 -22.97 -9.54
CA ALA A 390 -8.33 -23.06 -10.24
C ALA A 390 -7.14 -22.80 -9.32
N LEU A 391 -7.19 -21.78 -8.45
CA LEU A 391 -6.12 -21.51 -7.48
C LEU A 391 -5.96 -22.64 -6.45
N ALA A 392 -7.05 -23.25 -6.01
CA ALA A 392 -6.99 -24.44 -5.15
C ALA A 392 -6.31 -25.60 -5.88
N ARG A 393 -6.70 -25.83 -7.13
CA ARG A 393 -6.14 -26.90 -7.96
C ARG A 393 -4.65 -26.73 -8.28
N MET A 394 -4.18 -25.48 -8.43
CA MET A 394 -2.74 -25.20 -8.63
C MET A 394 -1.87 -25.68 -7.47
N LYS A 395 -2.40 -25.72 -6.23
CA LYS A 395 -1.68 -26.24 -5.06
C LYS A 395 -1.40 -27.73 -5.20
N ASP A 396 -2.34 -28.49 -5.76
CA ASP A 396 -2.15 -29.91 -6.02
C ASP A 396 -1.04 -30.18 -7.05
N PHE A 397 -0.82 -29.23 -7.97
CA PHE A 397 0.26 -29.29 -8.96
C PHE A 397 1.61 -28.81 -8.41
N GLY A 398 1.67 -28.26 -7.19
CA GLY A 398 2.88 -27.65 -6.65
C GLY A 398 3.30 -26.38 -7.41
N THR A 399 2.35 -25.68 -8.04
CA THR A 399 2.61 -24.47 -8.83
C THR A 399 1.96 -23.24 -8.18
N GLU A 400 2.57 -22.07 -8.39
CA GLU A 400 2.08 -20.80 -7.84
C GLU A 400 1.63 -19.85 -8.95
N CYS A 401 0.58 -19.08 -8.69
CA CYS A 401 0.09 -18.07 -9.61
C CYS A 401 0.90 -16.80 -9.43
N ARG A 402 1.65 -16.39 -10.46
CA ARG A 402 2.50 -15.18 -10.40
C ARG A 402 1.92 -13.99 -11.15
N ASP A 403 0.60 -13.97 -11.39
CA ASP A 403 -0.04 -12.83 -12.04
C ASP A 403 0.00 -11.57 -11.15
N VAL A 404 0.02 -10.40 -11.80
CA VAL A 404 0.07 -9.09 -11.11
C VAL A 404 -1.06 -8.93 -10.09
N ARG A 405 -2.23 -9.53 -10.35
CA ARG A 405 -3.40 -9.42 -9.48
C ARG A 405 -3.26 -10.26 -8.21
N TYR A 406 -2.71 -11.47 -8.29
CA TYR A 406 -2.53 -12.33 -7.12
C TYR A 406 -1.51 -11.73 -6.17
N ARG A 407 -0.42 -11.20 -6.72
CA ARG A 407 0.72 -10.64 -5.98
C ARG A 407 0.47 -9.25 -5.38
N GLU A 408 -0.58 -8.52 -5.78
CA GLU A 408 -0.78 -7.14 -5.30
C GLU A 408 -1.02 -7.07 -3.78
N VAL A 409 -0.34 -6.14 -3.10
CA VAL A 409 -0.39 -5.99 -1.62
C VAL A 409 -1.80 -5.88 -1.06
N GLY A 410 -2.73 -5.24 -1.79
CA GLY A 410 -4.12 -5.09 -1.36
C GLY A 410 -4.89 -6.42 -1.32
N ILE A 411 -4.58 -7.36 -2.21
CA ILE A 411 -5.19 -8.70 -2.23
C ILE A 411 -4.53 -9.59 -1.18
N HIS A 412 -3.19 -9.54 -1.05
CA HIS A 412 -2.48 -10.27 0.00
C HIS A 412 -2.88 -9.82 1.42
N GLU A 413 -3.09 -8.53 1.66
CA GLU A 413 -3.56 -8.05 2.97
C GLU A 413 -4.97 -8.55 3.29
N ILE A 414 -5.87 -8.61 2.30
CA ILE A 414 -7.25 -9.11 2.48
C ILE A 414 -7.28 -10.63 2.70
N HIS A 415 -6.56 -11.41 1.90
CA HIS A 415 -6.63 -12.86 1.93
C HIS A 415 -5.68 -13.50 2.94
N HIS A 416 -4.49 -12.94 3.13
CA HIS A 416 -3.42 -13.54 3.93
C HIS A 416 -3.02 -12.69 5.14
N LYS A 417 -3.46 -11.42 5.23
CA LYS A 417 -3.09 -10.47 6.29
C LYS A 417 -1.57 -10.27 6.44
N VAL A 418 -0.82 -10.49 5.35
CA VAL A 418 0.64 -10.35 5.31
C VAL A 418 1.00 -8.96 4.81
N ARG A 419 2.00 -8.34 5.43
CA ARG A 419 2.62 -7.09 4.98
C ARG A 419 4.05 -7.36 4.48
N PRO A 420 4.51 -6.62 3.45
CA PRO A 420 5.89 -6.72 2.99
C PRO A 420 6.85 -6.30 4.11
N SER A 421 7.95 -7.04 4.23
CA SER A 421 9.02 -6.76 5.21
C SER A 421 10.11 -5.89 4.59
N GLU A 422 10.54 -6.27 3.39
CA GLU A 422 11.61 -5.62 2.63
C GLU A 422 11.15 -5.52 1.18
N VAL A 423 11.37 -4.35 0.56
CA VAL A 423 10.86 -4.06 -0.78
C VAL A 423 12.04 -3.68 -1.66
N GLU A 424 12.26 -4.47 -2.70
CA GLU A 424 13.36 -4.31 -3.66
C GLU A 424 12.84 -3.81 -5.01
N LEU A 425 13.68 -3.09 -5.75
CA LEU A 425 13.40 -2.72 -7.14
C LEU A 425 13.82 -3.87 -8.06
N ILE A 426 12.85 -4.45 -8.76
CA ILE A 426 13.05 -5.54 -9.72
C ILE A 426 12.73 -5.04 -11.12
N ARG A 427 13.59 -5.39 -12.07
CA ARG A 427 13.42 -5.10 -13.50
C ARG A 427 13.28 -6.39 -14.29
N ARG A 428 12.33 -6.43 -15.23
CA ARG A 428 12.15 -7.52 -16.19
C ARG A 428 11.97 -6.95 -17.58
N ASP A 429 12.85 -7.33 -18.51
CA ASP A 429 12.81 -6.88 -19.89
C ASP A 429 12.28 -7.98 -20.81
N TYR A 430 11.45 -7.61 -21.78
CA TYR A 430 10.93 -8.53 -22.79
C TYR A 430 10.64 -7.82 -24.10
N THR A 431 10.82 -8.51 -25.22
CA THR A 431 10.41 -7.99 -26.53
C THR A 431 8.92 -8.21 -26.73
N ALA A 432 8.22 -7.20 -27.24
CA ALA A 432 6.84 -7.34 -27.68
C ALA A 432 6.52 -6.40 -28.84
N ASN A 433 5.95 -6.94 -29.92
CA ASN A 433 5.49 -6.22 -31.11
C ASN A 433 6.56 -5.24 -31.62
N GLY A 434 7.75 -5.74 -31.96
CA GLY A 434 8.86 -4.94 -32.48
C GLY A 434 9.52 -3.94 -31.50
N GLY A 435 9.00 -3.80 -30.28
CA GLY A 435 9.55 -2.89 -29.26
C GLY A 435 10.13 -3.60 -28.05
N TRP A 436 10.93 -2.85 -27.30
CA TRP A 436 11.51 -3.27 -26.03
C TRP A 436 10.62 -2.81 -24.87
N GLU A 437 10.03 -3.76 -24.15
CA GLU A 437 9.27 -3.51 -22.93
C GLU A 437 10.16 -3.76 -21.71
N THR A 438 10.09 -2.85 -20.75
CA THR A 438 10.74 -2.90 -19.46
C THR A 438 9.68 -2.79 -18.38
N PHE A 439 9.51 -3.85 -17.60
CA PHE A 439 8.62 -3.92 -16.45
C PHE A 439 9.44 -3.66 -15.18
N LEU A 440 9.30 -2.48 -14.60
CA LEU A 440 9.88 -2.11 -13.32
C LEU A 440 8.84 -2.35 -12.23
N SER A 441 9.27 -2.90 -11.11
CA SER A 441 8.38 -3.22 -10.00
C SER A 441 9.09 -3.12 -8.67
N TYR A 442 8.40 -2.59 -7.67
CA TYR A 442 8.81 -2.74 -6.27
C TYR A 442 8.10 -3.95 -5.67
N GLU A 443 8.88 -4.96 -5.30
CA GLU A 443 8.39 -6.28 -4.86
C GLU A 443 9.12 -6.74 -3.58
N ASP A 444 8.45 -7.53 -2.75
CA ASP A 444 9.08 -8.33 -1.69
C ASP A 444 9.35 -9.72 -2.27
N PRO A 445 10.62 -10.07 -2.59
CA PRO A 445 10.95 -11.30 -3.30
C PRO A 445 10.75 -12.56 -2.45
N GLU A 446 10.84 -12.45 -1.12
CA GLU A 446 10.64 -13.60 -0.21
C GLU A 446 9.16 -13.96 -0.11
N LYS A 447 8.28 -12.96 -0.05
CA LYS A 447 6.83 -13.16 0.10
C LYS A 447 6.06 -13.09 -1.23
N ASP A 448 6.75 -12.82 -2.33
CA ASP A 448 6.22 -12.58 -3.67
C ASP A 448 5.12 -11.50 -3.73
N ILE A 449 5.26 -10.41 -2.95
CA ILE A 449 4.27 -9.33 -2.85
C ILE A 449 4.68 -8.14 -3.73
N LEU A 450 3.75 -7.66 -4.56
CA LEU A 450 3.92 -6.49 -5.43
C LEU A 450 3.33 -5.21 -4.80
N VAL A 451 4.17 -4.18 -4.67
CA VAL A 451 3.80 -2.87 -4.09
C VAL A 451 3.51 -1.82 -5.16
N GLY A 452 4.30 -1.79 -6.24
CA GLY A 452 4.09 -0.86 -7.34
C GLY A 452 4.78 -1.34 -8.61
N LEU A 453 4.29 -0.89 -9.76
CA LEU A 453 4.81 -1.25 -11.08
C LEU A 453 4.85 -0.04 -12.02
N LEU A 454 5.75 -0.10 -13.00
CA LEU A 454 5.83 0.81 -14.14
C LEU A 454 6.14 0.01 -15.41
N ARG A 455 5.44 0.34 -16.50
CA ARG A 455 5.71 -0.19 -17.84
C ARG A 455 6.36 0.86 -18.70
N LEU A 456 7.62 0.63 -19.06
CA LEU A 456 8.39 1.49 -19.97
C LEU A 456 8.57 0.76 -21.29
N ARG A 457 8.36 1.46 -22.40
CA ARG A 457 8.57 0.92 -23.75
C ARG A 457 9.49 1.84 -24.55
N LYS A 458 10.47 1.26 -25.25
CA LYS A 458 11.15 1.95 -26.35
C LYS A 458 10.27 1.85 -27.61
N CYS A 459 9.73 2.99 -28.05
CA CYS A 459 8.87 3.04 -29.23
C CYS A 459 9.62 2.55 -30.47
N SER A 460 8.99 1.68 -31.25
CA SER A 460 9.61 1.10 -32.46
C SER A 460 9.44 2.02 -33.67
N GLU A 461 10.30 1.90 -34.68
CA GLU A 461 10.20 2.69 -35.90
C GLU A 461 8.94 2.37 -36.72
N GLU A 462 8.60 1.08 -36.84
CA GLU A 462 7.52 0.61 -37.69
C GLU A 462 6.12 0.94 -37.15
N GLY A 463 5.92 0.86 -35.83
CA GLY A 463 4.61 1.06 -35.21
C GLY A 463 4.34 2.50 -34.76
N THR A 464 5.37 3.34 -34.60
CA THR A 464 5.20 4.70 -34.08
C THR A 464 4.74 5.67 -35.16
N PHE A 465 3.45 6.00 -35.16
CA PHE A 465 2.85 6.94 -36.11
C PHE A 465 2.53 8.33 -35.51
N ARG A 466 2.62 8.47 -34.18
CA ARG A 466 2.31 9.71 -33.47
C ARG A 466 3.46 10.70 -33.59
N LYS A 467 3.16 11.92 -34.03
CA LYS A 467 4.16 12.96 -34.32
C LYS A 467 4.89 13.42 -33.06
N GLU A 468 4.23 13.36 -31.91
CA GLU A 468 4.77 13.79 -30.62
C GLU A 468 5.88 12.85 -30.11
N LEU A 469 5.88 11.60 -30.59
CA LEU A 469 6.81 10.55 -30.18
C LEU A 469 8.02 10.41 -31.12
N VAL A 470 8.02 11.15 -32.23
CA VAL A 470 9.08 11.14 -33.24
C VAL A 470 9.72 12.52 -33.25
N ASP A 471 11.00 12.57 -32.90
CA ASP A 471 11.84 13.76 -33.02
C ASP A 471 12.73 13.61 -34.26
N THR A 472 13.14 14.72 -34.87
CA THR A 472 14.13 14.69 -35.97
C THR A 472 15.33 15.50 -35.55
N ASP A 473 16.51 14.89 -35.59
CA ASP A 473 17.75 15.59 -35.27
C ASP A 473 18.05 16.64 -36.35
N GLU A 474 18.02 17.91 -35.97
CA GLU A 474 18.27 19.04 -36.88
C GLU A 474 19.66 19.00 -37.53
N LYS A 475 20.65 18.31 -36.92
CA LYS A 475 22.02 18.24 -37.44
C LYS A 475 22.28 17.06 -38.35
N THR A 476 21.64 15.91 -38.09
CA THR A 476 21.89 14.66 -38.83
C THR A 476 20.73 14.23 -39.73
N GLY A 477 19.55 14.85 -39.58
CA GLY A 477 18.33 14.47 -40.27
C GLY A 477 17.74 13.12 -39.82
N GLN A 478 18.35 12.45 -38.83
CA GLN A 478 17.91 11.14 -38.37
C GLN A 478 16.70 11.25 -37.44
N LYS A 479 15.69 10.39 -37.67
CA LYS A 479 14.54 10.27 -36.78
C LYS A 479 14.95 9.61 -35.46
N ARG A 480 14.51 10.17 -34.36
CA ARG A 480 14.71 9.66 -32.99
C ARG A 480 13.36 9.34 -32.38
N TYR A 481 13.25 8.17 -31.78
CA TYR A 481 12.02 7.70 -31.15
C TYR A 481 12.07 7.93 -29.63
N ALA A 482 10.98 8.45 -29.08
CA ALA A 482 10.83 8.65 -27.65
C ALA A 482 10.69 7.31 -26.91
N SER A 483 10.97 7.33 -25.60
CA SER A 483 10.55 6.25 -24.70
C SER A 483 9.19 6.60 -24.10
N MET A 484 8.35 5.60 -23.88
CA MET A 484 6.97 5.78 -23.43
C MET A 484 6.70 5.01 -22.14
N VAL A 485 6.26 5.72 -21.10
CA VAL A 485 5.67 5.12 -19.90
C VAL A 485 4.19 4.84 -20.18
N ARG A 486 3.86 3.55 -20.25
CA ARG A 486 2.53 3.03 -20.62
C ARG A 486 1.60 2.84 -19.42
N GLU A 487 2.18 2.64 -18.25
CA GLU A 487 1.45 2.50 -16.99
C GLU A 487 2.38 2.85 -15.83
N LEU A 488 1.88 3.60 -14.85
CA LEU A 488 2.43 3.70 -13.52
C LEU A 488 1.31 3.35 -12.54
N HIS A 489 1.53 2.34 -11.71
CA HIS A 489 0.52 1.91 -10.73
C HIS A 489 1.19 1.59 -9.40
N VAL A 490 0.82 2.33 -8.35
CA VAL A 490 1.27 2.07 -6.98
C VAL A 490 0.08 1.60 -6.16
N TYR A 491 0.16 0.37 -5.65
CA TYR A 491 -0.90 -0.25 -4.88
C TYR A 491 -0.95 0.30 -3.46
N GLY A 492 -2.16 0.47 -2.94
CA GLY A 492 -2.43 0.95 -1.59
C GLY A 492 -3.91 1.22 -1.40
N THR A 493 -4.39 1.23 -0.16
CA THR A 493 -5.81 1.53 0.12
C THR A 493 -6.12 2.96 -0.29
N ALA A 494 -7.14 3.17 -1.15
CA ALA A 494 -7.61 4.49 -1.61
C ALA A 494 -7.64 5.51 -0.46
N ILE A 495 -6.93 6.61 -0.64
CA ILE A 495 -7.12 7.84 0.12
C ILE A 495 -7.52 8.92 -0.89
N PRO A 496 -8.39 9.87 -0.48
CA PRO A 496 -8.63 11.09 -1.24
C PRO A 496 -7.30 11.71 -1.72
N VAL A 497 -7.29 12.29 -2.92
CA VAL A 497 -6.09 12.89 -3.56
C VAL A 497 -5.40 13.94 -2.65
N HIS A 498 -6.10 14.45 -1.64
CA HIS A 498 -5.64 15.49 -0.72
C HIS A 498 -5.30 14.99 0.69
N GLY A 499 -5.52 13.71 1.01
CA GLY A 499 -5.09 13.12 2.29
C GLY A 499 -3.70 12.52 2.17
N ARG A 500 -2.78 12.85 3.09
CA ARG A 500 -1.51 12.13 3.25
C ARG A 500 -1.60 11.30 4.51
N ASP A 501 -1.67 9.98 4.36
CA ASP A 501 -1.48 9.03 5.46
C ASP A 501 -0.15 8.30 5.26
N PRO A 502 0.85 8.52 6.12
CA PRO A 502 2.16 7.88 6.00
C PRO A 502 2.14 6.36 6.24
N THR A 503 1.02 5.80 6.74
CA THR A 503 0.88 4.37 6.97
C THR A 503 0.57 3.56 5.70
N LYS A 504 0.22 4.20 4.58
CA LYS A 504 -0.17 3.53 3.33
C LYS A 504 0.88 3.69 2.21
N PHE A 505 1.11 2.60 1.48
CA PHE A 505 2.16 2.48 0.46
C PHE A 505 2.11 3.54 -0.67
N GLN A 506 0.91 4.02 -1.06
CA GLN A 506 0.76 5.00 -2.14
C GLN A 506 1.45 6.36 -1.88
N HIS A 507 1.81 6.68 -0.63
CA HIS A 507 2.49 7.93 -0.26
C HIS A 507 3.97 7.75 0.13
N GLN A 508 4.54 6.55 -0.01
CA GLN A 508 5.95 6.26 0.34
C GLN A 508 6.95 6.65 -0.75
N GLY A 509 6.50 7.30 -1.83
CA GLY A 509 7.39 7.82 -2.88
C GLY A 509 7.76 6.81 -3.98
N PHE A 510 7.29 5.56 -3.91
CA PHE A 510 7.57 4.53 -4.92
C PHE A 510 7.24 4.96 -6.35
N GLY A 511 6.16 5.73 -6.55
CA GLY A 511 5.82 6.24 -7.88
C GLY A 511 6.88 7.19 -8.45
N THR A 512 7.44 8.06 -7.61
CA THR A 512 8.51 8.98 -8.02
C THR A 512 9.80 8.21 -8.31
N LEU A 513 10.14 7.23 -7.47
CA LEU A 513 11.32 6.38 -7.65
C LEU A 513 11.25 5.57 -8.96
N LEU A 514 10.09 4.98 -9.27
CA LEU A 514 9.87 4.27 -10.53
C LEU A 514 10.02 5.20 -11.74
N MET A 515 9.49 6.43 -11.67
CA MET A 515 9.62 7.42 -12.74
C MET A 515 11.05 7.91 -12.94
N GLU A 516 11.83 8.02 -11.87
CA GLU A 516 13.25 8.39 -11.91
C GLU A 516 14.08 7.29 -12.58
N GLU A 517 13.88 6.04 -12.19
CA GLU A 517 14.55 4.90 -12.83
C GLU A 517 14.13 4.75 -14.31
N ALA A 518 12.85 4.95 -14.62
CA ALA A 518 12.39 4.94 -16.01
C ALA A 518 13.05 6.04 -16.85
N ALA A 519 13.27 7.23 -16.29
CA ALA A 519 13.98 8.32 -16.96
C ALA A 519 15.47 8.01 -17.15
N ARG A 520 16.11 7.36 -16.18
CA ARG A 520 17.49 6.88 -16.29
C ARG A 520 17.63 5.87 -17.43
N ILE A 521 16.81 4.82 -17.44
CA ILE A 521 16.81 3.77 -18.49
C ILE A 521 16.53 4.39 -19.87
N ALA A 522 15.53 5.26 -19.97
CA ALA A 522 15.20 5.92 -21.23
C ALA A 522 16.36 6.76 -21.78
N LYS A 523 17.12 7.43 -20.91
CA LYS A 523 18.24 8.28 -21.31
C LYS A 523 19.49 7.46 -21.63
N GLU A 524 19.91 6.61 -20.71
CA GLU A 524 21.21 5.93 -20.74
C GLU A 524 21.20 4.69 -21.61
N GLU A 525 20.12 3.91 -21.57
CA GLU A 525 20.06 2.59 -22.23
C GLU A 525 19.27 2.65 -23.53
N HIS A 526 18.12 3.32 -23.55
CA HIS A 526 17.34 3.46 -24.79
C HIS A 526 17.97 4.48 -25.75
N GLY A 527 18.74 5.45 -25.22
CA GLY A 527 19.26 6.59 -25.97
C GLY A 527 18.18 7.57 -26.40
N SER A 528 17.03 7.58 -25.73
CA SER A 528 15.92 8.48 -26.04
C SER A 528 16.19 9.89 -25.54
N HIS A 529 15.80 10.88 -26.33
CA HIS A 529 15.88 12.31 -25.95
C HIS A 529 14.63 12.79 -25.20
N ARG A 530 13.52 12.05 -25.31
CA ARG A 530 12.23 12.39 -24.69
C ARG A 530 11.66 11.18 -23.98
N LEU A 531 11.09 11.42 -22.80
CA LEU A 531 10.25 10.45 -22.09
C LEU A 531 8.81 10.96 -22.12
N ALA A 532 7.93 10.15 -22.71
CA ALA A 532 6.50 10.38 -22.83
C ALA A 532 5.72 9.54 -21.81
N VAL A 533 4.56 10.00 -21.38
CA VAL A 533 3.66 9.29 -20.47
C VAL A 533 2.23 9.37 -21.01
N ILE A 534 1.55 8.22 -21.10
CA ILE A 534 0.10 8.19 -21.27
C ILE A 534 -0.57 8.38 -19.90
N SER A 535 -1.13 9.57 -19.65
CA SER A 535 -1.76 9.87 -18.36
C SER A 535 -3.28 9.92 -18.45
N GLY A 536 -3.94 9.35 -17.45
CA GLY A 536 -5.38 9.56 -17.29
C GLY A 536 -5.65 11.03 -16.97
N VAL A 537 -6.75 11.57 -17.49
CA VAL A 537 -7.11 13.00 -17.39
C VAL A 537 -6.99 13.54 -15.96
N GLY A 538 -7.50 12.80 -14.98
CA GLY A 538 -7.46 13.17 -13.56
C GLY A 538 -6.12 12.96 -12.86
N THR A 539 -5.10 12.44 -13.54
CA THR A 539 -3.75 12.20 -13.00
C THR A 539 -2.69 13.16 -13.53
N ARG A 540 -3.03 14.04 -14.49
CA ARG A 540 -2.08 14.96 -15.14
C ARG A 540 -1.34 15.88 -14.17
N ASP A 541 -2.03 16.37 -13.13
CA ASP A 541 -1.41 17.18 -12.07
C ASP A 541 -0.29 16.45 -11.30
N TYR A 542 -0.30 15.12 -11.26
CA TYR A 542 0.79 14.35 -10.66
C TYR A 542 2.06 14.48 -11.50
N TYR A 543 1.97 14.29 -12.81
CA TYR A 543 3.11 14.34 -13.73
C TYR A 543 3.62 15.78 -13.96
N ARG A 544 2.74 16.78 -13.96
CA ARG A 544 3.16 18.21 -13.96
C ARG A 544 4.10 18.56 -12.82
N ARG A 545 3.85 18.04 -11.62
CA ARG A 545 4.73 18.24 -10.46
C ARG A 545 6.11 17.57 -10.62
N LEU A 546 6.22 16.56 -11.49
CA LEU A 546 7.48 15.91 -11.86
C LEU A 546 8.18 16.59 -13.06
N GLY A 547 7.61 17.70 -13.55
CA GLY A 547 8.17 18.51 -14.64
C GLY A 547 7.72 18.09 -16.04
N TYR A 548 6.70 17.23 -16.17
CA TYR A 548 6.11 16.89 -17.46
C TYR A 548 5.18 18.00 -17.94
N LYS A 549 5.07 18.16 -19.26
CA LYS A 549 4.16 19.11 -19.89
C LYS A 549 3.34 18.40 -20.96
N LEU A 550 2.09 18.81 -21.10
CA LEU A 550 1.28 18.47 -22.28
C LEU A 550 1.94 19.14 -23.49
N ASP A 551 2.30 18.36 -24.50
CA ASP A 551 2.98 18.89 -25.67
C ASP A 551 2.05 19.87 -26.42
N ALA A 552 2.51 21.11 -26.56
CA ALA A 552 1.81 22.18 -27.28
C ALA A 552 2.35 22.38 -28.69
N THR A 553 3.40 21.67 -29.12
CA THR A 553 4.02 21.88 -30.44
C THR A 553 3.10 21.48 -31.60
N ALA A 554 2.13 20.58 -31.39
CA ALA A 554 1.06 20.31 -32.34
C ALA A 554 0.12 21.53 -32.55
N LYS A 555 -0.09 22.37 -31.53
CA LYS A 555 -0.94 23.58 -31.63
C LYS A 555 -0.35 24.69 -32.50
N ARG A 556 0.98 24.73 -32.67
CA ARG A 556 1.65 25.86 -33.33
C ARG A 556 1.70 25.74 -34.87
N LYS A 557 1.57 24.52 -35.41
CA LYS A 557 1.47 24.27 -36.87
C LYS A 557 0.03 24.13 -37.38
N SER A 558 -0.97 23.93 -36.53
CA SER A 558 -2.38 23.84 -36.95
C SER A 558 -3.07 25.20 -37.15
N ARG A 559 -2.40 26.32 -36.88
CA ARG A 559 -2.95 27.65 -37.17
C ARG A 559 -3.03 28.01 -38.66
N GLU A 560 -2.44 27.22 -39.55
CA GLU A 560 -2.57 27.38 -41.01
C GLU A 560 -3.65 26.51 -41.64
N ASN A 561 -4.28 25.57 -40.91
CA ASN A 561 -5.43 24.79 -41.39
C ASN A 561 -6.49 24.66 -40.29
N ALA A 562 -7.57 25.43 -40.39
CA ALA A 562 -8.70 25.38 -39.47
C ALA A 562 -9.41 24.00 -39.51
N MET A 563 -9.96 23.60 -38.35
CA MET A 563 -10.67 22.34 -38.02
C MET A 563 -9.81 21.13 -37.56
N SER A 564 -9.17 21.22 -36.38
CA SER A 564 -8.90 20.08 -35.49
C SER A 564 -8.19 20.58 -34.22
N GLY A 565 -8.96 20.80 -33.16
CA GLY A 565 -8.41 21.10 -31.84
C GLY A 565 -7.96 19.83 -31.13
N ASN A 566 -6.86 19.20 -31.54
CA ASN A 566 -6.32 18.06 -30.80
C ASN A 566 -5.70 18.54 -29.48
N GLN A 567 -6.34 18.23 -28.36
CA GLN A 567 -5.67 18.16 -27.06
C GLN A 567 -5.06 16.77 -26.91
N ASP A 568 -3.73 16.69 -27.01
CA ASP A 568 -2.99 15.43 -26.89
C ASP A 568 -2.94 14.95 -25.43
N GLN A 569 -3.05 13.64 -25.19
CA GLN A 569 -2.99 13.04 -23.84
C GLN A 569 -1.61 12.66 -23.36
N ILE A 570 -0.62 12.79 -24.23
CA ILE A 570 0.74 12.35 -23.97
C ILE A 570 1.48 13.51 -23.32
N GLU A 571 1.96 13.27 -22.11
CA GLU A 571 2.81 14.22 -21.40
C GLU A 571 4.27 13.93 -21.70
N ILE A 572 5.03 14.95 -22.12
CA ILE A 572 6.41 14.79 -22.58
C ILE A 572 7.34 15.59 -21.69
N LYS A 573 8.47 14.98 -21.37
CA LYS A 573 9.62 15.61 -20.73
C LYS A 573 10.85 15.43 -21.62
N THR A 574 11.44 16.55 -22.02
CA THR A 574 12.73 16.57 -22.72
C THR A 574 13.83 16.20 -21.73
N LEU A 575 14.69 15.25 -22.12
CA LEU A 575 15.85 14.84 -21.35
C LEU A 575 17.01 15.76 -21.76
N GLU A 576 17.09 16.95 -21.16
CA GLU A 576 18.06 17.99 -21.53
C GLU A 576 19.53 17.49 -21.50
N THR A 577 20.33 18.04 -22.43
CA THR A 577 21.79 17.92 -22.49
C THR A 577 22.45 19.15 -21.86
N GLU A 578 22.12 19.50 -20.61
CA GLU A 578 22.86 20.56 -19.92
C GLU A 578 24.23 20.02 -19.46
N ARG A 579 25.32 20.62 -19.96
CA ARG A 579 26.57 20.76 -19.18
C ARG A 579 26.25 21.64 -17.96
N ARG A 580 25.66 21.05 -16.93
CA ARG A 580 25.81 21.63 -15.60
C ARG A 580 27.20 21.26 -15.11
N SER A 581 27.90 22.27 -14.58
CA SER A 581 28.90 22.09 -13.52
C SER A 581 28.54 20.87 -12.70
N SER A 582 29.51 19.97 -12.52
CA SER A 582 29.44 18.71 -11.77
C SER A 582 28.14 18.57 -10.99
N PRO A 583 27.31 17.54 -11.28
CA PRO A 583 26.02 17.37 -10.62
C PRO A 583 26.24 17.57 -9.12
N PRO A 584 25.32 18.23 -8.38
CA PRO A 584 25.36 18.06 -6.92
C PRO A 584 25.45 16.55 -6.74
N PRO A 585 26.46 16.05 -6.01
CA PRO A 585 26.78 14.63 -6.02
C PRO A 585 25.46 13.93 -5.87
N ALA A 586 25.17 12.99 -6.80
CA ALA A 586 24.00 12.12 -6.69
C ALA A 586 23.86 11.82 -5.20
N PRO A 587 22.67 11.98 -4.57
CA PRO A 587 22.54 11.52 -3.19
C PRO A 587 23.10 10.11 -3.26
N ALA A 588 24.26 9.92 -2.64
CA ALA A 588 25.05 8.71 -2.83
C ALA A 588 24.02 7.60 -2.69
N PRO A 589 23.99 6.57 -3.58
CA PRO A 589 23.05 5.45 -3.43
C PRO A 589 23.03 5.23 -1.94
N GLN A 590 21.87 5.40 -1.28
CA GLN A 590 21.85 5.36 0.17
C GLN A 590 22.43 3.98 0.43
N SER A 591 23.73 3.96 0.73
CA SER A 591 24.36 2.82 1.28
C SER A 591 23.54 2.81 2.52
N HIS A 592 22.65 1.83 2.60
CA HIS A 592 22.24 1.35 3.87
C HIS A 592 23.58 1.02 4.52
N LYS A 593 24.17 2.03 5.17
CA LYS A 593 25.25 1.88 6.11
C LYS A 593 24.72 0.74 6.93
N PRO A 594 25.42 -0.41 6.92
CA PRO A 594 24.86 -1.66 7.41
C PRO A 594 24.14 -1.33 8.71
N LYS A 595 22.80 -1.44 8.71
CA LYS A 595 22.05 -1.12 9.92
C LYS A 595 22.57 -2.14 10.91
N LEU A 596 23.41 -1.68 11.84
CA LEU A 596 24.04 -2.52 12.84
C LEU A 596 22.90 -3.29 13.48
N SER A 597 22.88 -4.60 13.23
CA SER A 597 21.80 -5.43 13.70
C SER A 597 21.71 -5.26 15.21
N PRO A 598 20.50 -5.23 15.82
CA PRO A 598 20.36 -5.16 17.28
C PRO A 598 21.22 -6.21 18.00
N TYR A 599 21.48 -7.36 17.36
CA TYR A 599 22.39 -8.40 17.86
C TYR A 599 23.84 -7.94 18.07
N VAL A 600 24.32 -6.95 17.33
CA VAL A 600 25.67 -6.37 17.48
C VAL A 600 25.66 -5.19 18.47
N ILE A 601 24.60 -4.38 18.47
CA ILE A 601 24.51 -3.20 19.34
C ILE A 601 24.27 -3.61 20.80
N ILE A 602 23.47 -4.65 21.06
CA ILE A 602 23.14 -5.10 22.42
C ILE A 602 24.40 -5.44 23.23
N PRO A 603 25.32 -6.32 22.79
CA PRO A 603 26.54 -6.62 23.55
C PRO A 603 27.41 -5.40 23.81
N ILE A 604 27.55 -4.50 22.83
CA ILE A 604 28.33 -3.26 22.96
C ILE A 604 27.70 -2.35 24.02
N TRP A 605 26.38 -2.19 23.99
CA TRP A 605 25.63 -1.40 24.97
C TRP A 605 25.75 -1.99 26.37
N ILE A 606 25.63 -3.32 26.53
CA ILE A 606 25.81 -4.03 27.80
C ILE A 606 27.22 -3.77 28.36
N ALA A 607 28.26 -3.93 27.53
CA ALA A 607 29.64 -3.70 27.94
C ALA A 607 29.86 -2.25 28.38
N LEU A 608 29.49 -1.27 27.54
CA LEU A 608 29.62 0.15 27.87
C LEU A 608 28.82 0.53 29.11
N SER A 609 27.61 0.00 29.28
CA SER A 609 26.77 0.27 30.45
C SER A 609 27.42 -0.25 31.73
N SER A 610 27.89 -1.50 31.72
CA SER A 610 28.59 -2.10 32.86
C SER A 610 29.91 -1.37 33.16
N SER A 611 30.67 -0.98 32.13
CA SER A 611 31.89 -0.19 32.29
C SER A 611 31.64 1.16 32.94
N VAL A 612 30.63 1.93 32.51
CA VAL A 612 30.29 3.22 33.16
C VAL A 612 29.92 3.01 34.62
N ILE A 613 29.14 1.98 34.95
CA ILE A 613 28.72 1.72 36.33
C ILE A 613 29.93 1.41 37.22
N LEU A 614 30.79 0.48 36.78
CA LEU A 614 31.99 0.09 37.54
C LEU A 614 33.00 1.24 37.62
N TYR A 615 33.15 2.02 36.55
CA TYR A 615 34.08 3.15 36.52
C TYR A 615 33.59 4.29 37.41
N ASN A 616 32.29 4.62 37.36
CA ASN A 616 31.70 5.60 38.29
C ASN A 616 31.84 5.12 39.74
N LYS A 617 31.62 3.84 40.03
CA LYS A 617 31.85 3.28 41.36
C LYS A 617 33.32 3.44 41.80
N ALA A 618 34.27 3.12 40.94
CA ALA A 618 35.69 3.29 41.24
C ALA A 618 36.05 4.76 41.54
N ILE A 619 35.48 5.72 40.79
CA ILE A 619 35.67 7.15 41.04
C ILE A 619 35.10 7.58 42.41
N LEU A 620 33.88 7.11 42.73
CA LEU A 620 33.21 7.47 43.97
C LEU A 620 33.87 6.83 45.21
N ASP A 621 34.26 5.56 45.12
CA ASP A 621 34.78 4.77 46.24
C ASP A 621 36.31 4.81 46.32
N SER A 622 37.00 4.36 45.27
CA SER A 622 38.46 4.16 45.25
C SER A 622 39.25 5.46 45.07
N PHE A 623 38.73 6.43 44.32
CA PHE A 623 39.32 7.77 44.17
C PHE A 623 38.72 8.79 45.15
N HIS A 624 37.83 8.37 46.05
CA HIS A 624 37.18 9.20 47.08
C HIS A 624 36.47 10.46 46.56
N PHE A 625 36.09 10.52 45.27
CA PHE A 625 35.43 11.67 44.67
C PHE A 625 33.90 11.53 44.79
N LYS A 626 33.34 11.85 45.96
CA LYS A 626 31.92 11.60 46.31
C LYS A 626 30.91 12.63 45.74
N TYR A 627 31.01 12.91 44.44
CA TYR A 627 30.19 13.94 43.76
C TYR A 627 29.50 13.39 42.50
N PRO A 628 28.48 12.51 42.66
CA PRO A 628 27.79 11.86 41.54
C PRO A 628 27.00 12.82 40.62
N VAL A 629 26.43 13.91 41.15
CA VAL A 629 25.67 14.89 40.35
C VAL A 629 26.63 15.70 39.47
N PHE A 630 27.79 16.09 40.01
CA PHE A 630 28.87 16.69 39.23
C PHE A 630 29.32 15.77 38.11
N LEU A 631 29.59 14.49 38.41
CA LEU A 631 30.09 13.54 37.42
C LEU A 631 29.12 13.35 36.24
N VAL A 632 27.82 13.25 36.53
CA VAL A 632 26.79 13.16 35.49
C VAL A 632 26.64 14.47 34.70
N THR A 633 26.71 15.62 35.38
CA THR A 633 26.71 16.94 34.72
C THR A 633 27.88 17.05 33.75
N TYR A 634 29.05 16.55 34.14
CA TYR A 634 30.23 16.49 33.31
C TYR A 634 30.03 15.57 32.09
N HIS A 635 29.46 14.35 32.26
CA HIS A 635 29.15 13.45 31.14
C HIS A 635 28.19 14.08 30.11
N LEU A 636 27.15 14.76 30.58
CA LEU A 636 26.16 15.43 29.73
C LEU A 636 26.75 16.66 29.02
N THR A 637 27.66 17.37 29.69
CA THR A 637 28.41 18.49 29.09
C THR A 637 29.34 17.99 27.99
N ILE A 638 30.10 16.92 28.23
CA ILE A 638 30.94 16.28 27.22
C ILE A 638 30.08 15.70 26.09
N SER A 639 28.91 15.14 26.37
CA SER A 639 27.96 14.68 25.36
C SER A 639 27.43 15.82 24.47
N THR A 640 27.20 16.99 25.08
CA THR A 640 26.78 18.23 24.39
C THR A 640 27.87 18.77 23.48
N ILE A 641 29.13 18.77 23.95
CA ILE A 641 30.29 19.17 23.16
C ILE A 641 30.56 18.14 22.05
N GLY A 642 30.58 16.85 22.38
CA GLY A 642 30.84 15.76 21.46
C GLY A 642 29.85 15.73 20.30
N THR A 643 28.55 15.89 20.56
CA THR A 643 27.54 15.98 19.47
C THR A 643 27.72 17.21 18.58
N ARG A 644 28.19 18.35 19.10
CA ARG A 644 28.50 19.56 18.30
C ARG A 644 29.78 19.42 17.49
N VAL A 645 30.82 18.83 18.08
CA VAL A 645 32.07 18.51 17.39
C VAL A 645 31.79 17.53 16.27
N LEU A 646 31.01 16.47 16.53
CA LEU A 646 30.57 15.53 15.50
C LEU A 646 29.75 16.24 14.41
N ALA A 647 28.83 17.13 14.76
CA ALA A 647 28.05 17.89 13.77
C ALA A 647 28.91 18.84 12.91
N LYS A 648 29.99 19.39 13.47
CA LYS A 648 30.88 20.33 12.77
C LYS A 648 31.94 19.63 11.91
N PHE A 649 32.50 18.52 12.39
CA PHE A 649 33.65 17.85 11.77
C PHE A 649 33.30 16.53 11.07
N THR A 650 32.07 16.01 11.21
CA THR A 650 31.67 14.74 10.58
C THR A 650 30.31 14.84 9.90
N ASN A 651 30.10 13.99 8.88
CA ASN A 651 28.79 13.83 8.21
C ASN A 651 27.89 12.79 8.92
N LEU A 652 28.06 12.58 10.24
CA LEU A 652 27.30 11.59 11.01
C LEU A 652 25.92 12.11 11.49
N LEU A 653 25.64 13.41 11.36
CA LEU A 653 24.34 14.05 11.62
C LEU A 653 23.78 14.75 10.36
N PRO A 654 23.52 14.05 9.26
CA PRO A 654 23.08 14.67 8.01
C PRO A 654 21.70 15.33 8.15
N ASP A 655 20.78 14.68 8.89
CA ASP A 655 19.39 15.14 9.07
C ASP A 655 19.27 16.43 9.90
N LEU A 656 20.34 16.89 10.56
CA LEU A 656 20.32 18.10 11.37
C LEU A 656 19.90 19.34 10.56
N LYS A 657 20.20 19.35 9.25
CA LYS A 657 19.83 20.45 8.32
C LYS A 657 18.38 20.40 7.87
N ASP A 658 17.75 19.23 7.90
CA ASP A 658 16.39 19.00 7.42
C ASP A 658 15.33 19.15 8.53
N VAL A 659 15.79 19.24 9.79
CA VAL A 659 14.93 19.39 10.96
C VAL A 659 14.67 20.87 11.22
N ASN A 660 13.51 21.36 10.75
CA ASN A 660 12.99 22.69 11.10
C ASN A 660 12.51 22.72 12.56
N MET A 661 13.43 23.01 13.49
CA MET A 661 13.17 23.08 14.92
C MET A 661 12.52 24.41 15.32
N THR A 662 11.19 24.48 15.29
CA THR A 662 10.45 25.65 15.82
C THR A 662 10.49 25.68 17.35
N LYS A 663 10.37 26.89 17.93
CA LYS A 663 10.32 27.07 19.40
C LYS A 663 9.22 26.20 20.04
N GLU A 664 8.07 26.07 19.38
CA GLU A 664 6.95 25.26 19.86
C GLU A 664 7.29 23.75 19.91
N ILE A 665 7.92 23.22 18.85
CA ILE A 665 8.35 21.81 18.81
C ILE A 665 9.41 21.55 19.88
N TRP A 666 10.35 22.47 20.05
CA TRP A 666 11.41 22.34 21.05
C TRP A 666 10.85 22.30 22.48
N VAL A 667 9.93 23.21 22.83
CA VAL A 667 9.31 23.26 24.17
C VAL A 667 8.40 22.05 24.40
N LYS A 668 7.61 21.62 23.42
CA LYS A 668 6.64 20.51 23.62
C LYS A 668 7.28 19.12 23.53
N LYS A 669 8.38 18.95 22.79
CA LYS A 669 8.96 17.63 22.52
C LYS A 669 10.36 17.42 23.09
N ILE A 670 11.24 18.42 23.05
CA ILE A 670 12.64 18.27 23.48
C ILE A 670 12.81 18.59 24.97
N LEU A 671 12.25 19.70 25.44
CA LEU A 671 12.39 20.13 26.83
C LEU A 671 11.90 19.07 27.85
N PRO A 672 10.74 18.41 27.67
CA PRO A 672 10.28 17.39 28.61
C PRO A 672 11.25 16.20 28.71
N ILE A 673 11.83 15.77 27.58
CA ILE A 673 12.85 14.70 27.58
C ILE A 673 14.04 15.10 28.45
N GLY A 674 14.49 16.35 28.33
CA GLY A 674 15.59 16.88 29.14
C GLY A 674 15.28 16.88 30.64
N VAL A 675 14.05 17.26 31.01
CA VAL A 675 13.56 17.25 32.40
C VAL A 675 13.49 15.83 32.96
N PHE A 676 12.81 14.91 32.25
CA PHE A 676 12.69 13.52 32.68
C PHE A 676 14.04 12.81 32.77
N PHE A 677 14.96 13.10 31.84
CA PHE A 677 16.30 12.51 31.88
C PHE A 677 17.11 13.02 33.07
N SER A 678 17.13 14.33 33.31
CA SER A 678 17.84 14.90 34.45
C SER A 678 17.27 14.41 35.78
N GLY A 679 15.93 14.39 35.90
CA GLY A 679 15.25 13.85 37.07
C GLY A 679 15.62 12.38 37.31
N SER A 680 15.58 11.52 36.26
CA SER A 680 15.94 10.11 36.41
C SER A 680 17.36 9.89 36.91
N LEU A 681 18.32 10.72 36.45
CA LEU A 681 19.72 10.64 36.86
C LEU A 681 19.92 11.07 38.30
N ILE A 682 19.30 12.18 38.70
CA ILE A 682 19.38 12.70 40.08
C ILE A 682 18.78 11.68 41.05
N PHE A 683 17.53 11.26 40.84
CA PHE A 683 16.88 10.31 41.75
C PHE A 683 17.57 8.94 41.75
N SER A 684 18.03 8.43 40.59
CA SER A 684 18.77 7.16 40.55
C SER A 684 20.12 7.25 41.27
N ASN A 685 20.80 8.40 41.23
CA ASN A 685 22.06 8.59 41.95
C ASN A 685 21.84 8.76 43.45
N THR A 686 20.80 9.49 43.84
CA THR A 686 20.39 9.61 45.24
C THR A 686 20.00 8.27 45.86
N ALA A 687 19.40 7.35 45.08
CA ALA A 687 19.06 6.01 45.56
C ALA A 687 20.28 5.19 46.06
N TYR A 688 21.47 5.38 45.47
CA TYR A 688 22.70 4.70 45.91
C TYR A 688 23.15 5.09 47.32
N MET A 689 22.66 6.21 47.86
CA MET A 689 22.95 6.63 49.24
C MET A 689 22.13 5.84 50.27
N TYR A 690 21.04 5.20 49.85
CA TYR A 690 20.08 4.54 50.74
C TYR A 690 19.95 3.04 50.49
N LEU A 691 20.25 2.56 49.28
CA LEU A 691 20.03 1.19 48.85
C LEU A 691 21.33 0.55 48.35
N SER A 692 21.44 -0.77 48.53
CA SER A 692 22.55 -1.54 47.98
C SER A 692 22.50 -1.56 46.44
N VAL A 693 23.67 -1.73 45.80
CA VAL A 693 23.75 -1.83 44.33
C VAL A 693 22.88 -2.98 43.82
N SER A 694 22.91 -4.14 44.50
CA SER A 694 22.11 -5.31 44.15
C SER A 694 20.61 -5.00 44.21
N PHE A 695 20.15 -4.37 45.28
CA PHE A 695 18.75 -4.01 45.45
C PHE A 695 18.27 -2.97 44.43
N ILE A 696 19.11 -1.98 44.07
CA ILE A 696 18.80 -1.02 43.01
C ILE A 696 18.65 -1.72 41.65
N GLN A 697 19.54 -2.65 41.30
CA GLN A 697 19.43 -3.38 40.03
C GLN A 697 18.18 -4.27 39.99
N MET A 698 17.80 -4.86 41.13
CA MET A 698 16.56 -5.61 41.24
C MET A 698 15.35 -4.70 40.98
N LEU A 699 15.29 -3.52 41.59
CA LEU A 699 14.21 -2.56 41.32
C LEU A 699 14.19 -2.11 39.85
N LYS A 700 15.36 -1.94 39.20
CA LYS A 700 15.44 -1.57 37.78
C LYS A 700 14.89 -2.65 36.83
N ALA A 701 14.80 -3.91 37.25
CA ALA A 701 14.16 -4.95 36.45
C ALA A 701 12.64 -4.74 36.25
N PHE A 702 12.00 -3.82 36.99
CA PHE A 702 10.61 -3.37 36.75
C PHE A 702 10.47 -2.33 35.63
N THR A 703 11.57 -1.79 35.10
CA THR A 703 11.51 -0.73 34.07
C THR A 703 10.67 -1.11 32.84
N PRO A 704 10.68 -2.36 32.31
CA PRO A 704 9.78 -2.77 31.22
C PRO A 704 8.28 -2.63 31.55
N VAL A 705 7.89 -2.86 32.81
CA VAL A 705 6.50 -2.68 33.28
C VAL A 705 6.12 -1.21 33.19
N ALA A 706 6.98 -0.33 33.73
CA ALA A 706 6.78 1.11 33.68
C ALA A 706 6.71 1.62 32.22
N ILE A 707 7.55 1.12 31.32
CA ILE A 707 7.51 1.46 29.89
C ILE A 707 6.21 1.02 29.25
N LEU A 708 5.71 -0.18 29.55
CA LEU A 708 4.45 -0.67 28.97
C LEU A 708 3.27 0.20 29.41
N VAL A 709 3.20 0.55 30.69
CA VAL A 709 2.17 1.44 31.24
C VAL A 709 2.23 2.82 30.60
N VAL A 710 3.42 3.42 30.53
CA VAL A 710 3.61 4.74 29.92
C VAL A 710 3.32 4.69 28.42
N SER A 711 3.85 3.71 27.69
CA SER A 711 3.62 3.51 26.24
C SER A 711 2.12 3.32 25.92
N SER A 712 1.39 2.61 26.79
CA SER A 712 -0.07 2.47 26.70
C SER A 712 -0.77 3.81 26.93
N ALA A 713 -0.38 4.57 27.96
CA ALA A 713 -0.93 5.90 28.25
C ALA A 713 -0.70 6.92 27.10
N PHE A 714 0.43 6.80 26.38
CA PHE A 714 0.74 7.60 25.19
C PHE A 714 0.15 7.02 23.89
N GLY A 715 -0.64 5.94 23.95
CA GLY A 715 -1.36 5.37 22.80
C GLY A 715 -0.48 4.66 21.75
N LEU A 716 0.75 4.25 22.11
CA LEU A 716 1.72 3.68 21.18
C LEU A 716 1.62 2.16 21.01
N SER A 717 1.06 1.48 21.99
CA SER A 717 0.98 0.01 22.03
C SER A 717 -0.39 -0.43 22.53
N ALA A 718 -1.14 -1.17 21.72
CA ALA A 718 -2.30 -1.90 22.20
C ALA A 718 -1.82 -2.98 23.18
N MET A 719 -2.41 -3.04 24.38
CA MET A 719 -2.08 -4.07 25.36
C MET A 719 -2.49 -5.45 24.84
N ASP A 720 -1.54 -6.16 24.23
CA ASP A 720 -1.70 -7.58 23.94
C ASP A 720 -1.69 -8.38 25.25
N LYS A 721 -2.70 -9.22 25.44
CA LYS A 721 -2.88 -10.04 26.66
C LYS A 721 -1.66 -10.93 26.93
N LYS A 722 -0.92 -11.33 25.89
CA LYS A 722 0.27 -12.17 26.02
C LYS A 722 1.51 -11.37 26.46
N THR A 723 1.71 -10.18 25.92
CA THR A 723 2.80 -9.27 26.36
C THR A 723 2.61 -8.87 27.82
N PHE A 724 1.37 -8.58 28.22
CA PHE A 724 1.05 -8.31 29.62
C PHE A 724 1.40 -9.50 30.53
N GLY A 725 1.02 -10.72 30.15
CA GLY A 725 1.34 -11.93 30.91
C GLY A 725 2.84 -12.18 31.10
N ILE A 726 3.65 -11.92 30.07
CA ILE A 726 5.12 -12.04 30.16
C ILE A 726 5.69 -10.97 31.11
N VAL A 727 5.22 -9.73 31.00
CA VAL A 727 5.67 -8.62 31.85
C VAL A 727 5.29 -8.87 33.32
N SER A 728 4.11 -9.42 33.59
CA SER A 728 3.71 -9.85 34.95
C SER A 728 4.59 -10.99 35.48
N MET A 729 4.97 -11.96 34.64
CA MET A 729 5.87 -13.05 35.03
C MET A 729 7.25 -12.51 35.44
N ILE A 730 7.83 -11.59 34.65
CA ILE A 730 9.11 -10.94 34.96
C ILE A 730 9.00 -10.16 36.28
N SER A 731 7.95 -9.35 36.42
CA SER A 731 7.66 -8.57 37.62
C SER A 731 7.59 -9.44 38.89
N SER A 732 6.94 -10.60 38.82
CA SER A 732 6.83 -11.54 39.95
C SER A 732 8.18 -12.14 40.33
N GLY A 733 9.01 -12.53 39.36
CA GLY A 733 10.36 -13.05 39.62
C GLY A 733 11.25 -12.05 40.35
N VAL A 734 11.15 -10.77 39.97
CA VAL A 734 11.91 -9.68 40.59
C VAL A 734 11.38 -9.36 41.99
N CYS A 735 10.06 -9.34 42.21
CA CYS A 735 9.46 -9.22 43.54
C CYS A 735 10.01 -10.28 44.51
N ILE A 736 10.01 -11.56 44.07
CA ILE A 736 10.49 -12.69 44.90
C ILE A 736 11.96 -12.51 45.25
N ALA A 737 12.80 -12.09 44.30
CA ALA A 737 14.21 -11.85 44.57
C ALA A 737 14.40 -10.73 45.62
N SER A 738 13.52 -9.72 45.64
CA SER A 738 13.58 -8.52 46.49
C SER A 738 13.27 -8.78 47.97
N PHE A 739 12.59 -9.88 48.32
CA PHE A 739 12.24 -10.20 49.71
C PHE A 739 13.45 -10.60 50.59
N GLY A 740 14.59 -10.94 50.00
CA GLY A 740 15.79 -11.39 50.73
C GLY A 740 16.80 -10.31 51.11
N GLU A 741 16.51 -9.02 50.90
CA GLU A 741 17.47 -7.94 51.12
C GLU A 741 17.54 -7.51 52.61
N ALA A 742 18.74 -7.53 53.19
CA ALA A 742 18.96 -7.28 54.62
C ALA A 742 18.92 -5.78 55.04
N ALA A 743 18.79 -4.84 54.10
CA ALA A 743 18.88 -3.39 54.35
C ALA A 743 17.70 -2.62 53.73
N TRP A 744 16.47 -2.91 54.18
CA TRP A 744 15.26 -2.22 53.71
C TRP A 744 15.24 -0.74 54.14
N ASN A 745 15.28 0.17 53.17
CA ASN A 745 15.12 1.62 53.38
C ASN A 745 13.96 2.15 52.53
N THR A 746 12.88 2.59 53.17
CA THR A 746 11.65 3.05 52.49
C THR A 746 11.86 4.33 51.68
N THR A 747 12.69 5.26 52.18
CA THR A 747 13.04 6.48 51.47
C THR A 747 13.83 6.18 50.20
N GLY A 748 14.82 5.29 50.31
CA GLY A 748 15.60 4.80 49.16
C GLY A 748 14.73 4.11 48.12
N PHE A 749 13.80 3.27 48.56
CA PHE A 749 12.85 2.57 47.68
C PHE A 749 11.95 3.57 46.92
N ALA A 750 11.35 4.53 47.61
CA ALA A 750 10.47 5.53 46.98
C ALA A 750 11.22 6.39 45.96
N VAL A 751 12.43 6.85 46.30
CA VAL A 751 13.32 7.60 45.40
C VAL A 751 13.65 6.79 44.14
N GLN A 752 13.93 5.49 44.30
CA GLN A 752 14.25 4.62 43.17
C GLN A 752 13.04 4.35 42.26
N VAL A 753 11.83 4.19 42.82
CA VAL A 753 10.60 4.06 42.01
C VAL A 753 10.33 5.30 41.17
N ILE A 754 10.52 6.50 41.75
CA ILE A 754 10.41 7.76 41.02
C ILE A 754 11.44 7.79 39.88
N ALA A 755 12.69 7.39 40.14
CA ALA A 755 13.73 7.33 39.12
C ALA A 755 13.32 6.44 37.93
N ILE A 756 12.74 5.26 38.20
CA ILE A 756 12.28 4.30 37.17
C ILE A 756 11.14 4.87 36.32
N LEU A 757 10.17 5.57 36.92
CA LEU A 757 9.06 6.19 36.19
C LEU A 757 9.53 7.33 35.28
N LEU A 758 10.46 8.16 35.76
CA LEU A 758 11.07 9.23 34.96
C LEU A 758 11.92 8.63 33.81
N GLU A 759 12.66 7.55 34.08
CA GLU A 759 13.45 6.85 33.07
C GLU A 759 12.56 6.23 31.98
N ALA A 760 11.48 5.56 32.36
CA ALA A 760 10.51 4.98 31.42
C ALA A 760 9.86 6.06 30.54
N SER A 761 9.44 7.18 31.16
CA SER A 761 8.85 8.33 30.46
C SER A 761 9.81 8.92 29.43
N ARG A 762 11.07 9.11 29.81
CA ARG A 762 12.13 9.55 28.90
C ARG A 762 12.28 8.60 27.71
N LEU A 763 12.36 7.29 27.94
CA LEU A 763 12.59 6.31 26.89
C LEU A 763 11.43 6.25 25.88
N VAL A 764 10.19 6.34 26.34
CA VAL A 764 9.01 6.41 25.48
C VAL A 764 8.98 7.71 24.67
N MET A 765 9.33 8.85 25.28
CA MET A 765 9.41 10.13 24.57
C MET A 765 10.52 10.17 23.51
N ILE A 766 11.70 9.58 23.79
CA ILE A 766 12.76 9.42 22.79
C ILE A 766 12.26 8.55 21.64
N GLN A 767 11.60 7.42 21.93
CA GLN A 767 11.01 6.57 20.90
C GLN A 767 9.98 7.34 20.05
N LEU A 768 9.12 8.16 20.67
CA LEU A 768 8.15 9.02 19.98
C LEU A 768 8.80 10.02 19.02
N ILE A 769 9.94 10.60 19.39
CA ILE A 769 10.65 11.54 18.51
C ILE A 769 11.29 10.80 17.34
N LEU A 770 11.94 9.67 17.59
CA LEU A 770 12.57 8.88 16.54
C LEU A 770 11.55 8.37 15.52
N THR A 771 10.33 8.01 15.95
CA THR A 771 9.27 7.55 15.06
C THR A 771 8.52 8.68 14.36
N ASN A 772 8.14 9.76 15.06
CA ASN A 772 7.28 10.81 14.50
C ASN A 772 8.04 11.90 13.73
N LEU A 773 9.26 12.23 14.14
CA LEU A 773 10.06 13.29 13.51
C LEU A 773 11.11 12.75 12.51
N LYS A 774 11.21 11.42 12.36
CA LYS A 774 12.18 10.75 11.48
C LYS A 774 13.64 11.21 11.69
N MET A 775 13.98 11.58 12.92
CA MET A 775 15.31 12.08 13.27
C MET A 775 16.24 10.92 13.56
N SER A 776 17.50 10.98 13.10
CA SER A 776 18.50 10.00 13.51
C SER A 776 18.76 10.04 15.04
N PRO A 777 19.11 8.90 15.65
CA PRO A 777 19.49 8.79 17.06
C PRO A 777 20.45 9.88 17.56
N LEU A 778 21.52 10.12 16.81
CA LEU A 778 22.56 11.09 17.16
C LEU A 778 22.04 12.54 17.09
N THR A 779 21.13 12.82 16.17
CA THR A 779 20.45 14.12 16.03
C THR A 779 19.51 14.38 17.19
N SER A 780 18.78 13.37 17.68
CA SER A 780 17.96 13.52 18.89
C SER A 780 18.81 13.89 20.11
N MET A 781 19.96 13.21 20.29
CA MET A 781 20.92 13.48 21.37
C MET A 781 21.48 14.91 21.32
N TYR A 782 21.73 15.43 20.11
CA TYR A 782 22.18 16.82 19.91
C TYR A 782 21.20 17.85 20.52
N PHE A 783 19.89 17.58 20.48
CA PHE A 783 18.86 18.49 20.98
C PHE A 783 18.58 18.39 22.48
N PHE A 784 18.52 17.18 23.08
CA PHE A 784 18.18 17.04 24.51
C PHE A 784 19.40 17.07 25.45
N ALA A 785 20.61 16.67 25.02
CA ALA A 785 21.80 16.67 25.87
C ALA A 785 22.15 18.06 26.49
N PRO A 786 22.04 19.19 25.75
CA PRO A 786 22.29 20.51 26.32
C PRO A 786 21.27 20.88 27.39
N VAL A 787 20.00 20.50 27.18
CA VAL A 787 18.92 20.74 28.15
C VAL A 787 19.23 20.00 29.45
N CYS A 788 19.66 18.75 29.36
CA CYS A 788 20.05 17.98 30.53
C CYS A 788 21.28 18.57 31.24
N ALA A 789 22.30 18.99 30.49
CA ALA A 789 23.48 19.60 31.07
C ALA A 789 23.14 20.89 31.85
N VAL A 790 22.29 21.76 31.27
CA VAL A 790 21.83 22.99 31.92
C VAL A 790 21.01 22.71 33.17
N ILE A 791 20.03 21.79 33.09
CA ILE A 791 19.18 21.45 34.25
C ILE A 791 20.03 20.90 35.40
N ASN A 792 20.93 19.94 35.12
CA ASN A 792 21.79 19.38 36.16
C ASN A 792 22.79 20.42 36.71
N ALA A 793 23.35 21.28 35.85
CA ALA A 793 24.21 22.37 36.29
C ALA A 793 23.47 23.39 37.18
N CYS A 794 22.18 23.64 36.95
CA CYS A 794 21.37 24.48 37.84
C CYS A 794 21.07 23.81 39.19
N ILE A 795 21.01 22.47 39.24
CA ILE A 795 20.73 21.71 40.47
C ILE A 795 22.00 21.45 41.28
N LEU A 796 23.16 21.41 40.62
CA LEU A 796 24.45 21.15 41.23
C LEU A 796 24.76 22.03 42.47
N PRO A 797 24.54 23.36 42.46
CA PRO A 797 24.79 24.20 43.63
C PRO A 797 23.94 23.85 44.85
N PHE A 798 22.73 23.32 44.64
CA PHE A 798 21.79 22.97 45.70
C PHE A 798 22.02 21.58 46.28
N THR A 799 22.80 20.74 45.58
CA THR A 799 23.05 19.35 45.97
C THR A 799 24.47 19.18 46.50
N GLU A 800 25.48 19.56 45.71
CA GLU A 800 26.90 19.34 46.01
C GLU A 800 27.70 20.65 46.17
N GLY A 801 27.08 21.81 45.86
CA GLY A 801 27.70 23.11 46.01
C GLY A 801 28.94 23.30 45.12
N TRP A 802 29.97 23.97 45.65
CA TRP A 802 31.24 24.22 44.95
C TRP A 802 32.33 23.18 45.24
N ALA A 803 32.09 22.25 46.17
CA ALA A 803 33.06 21.24 46.60
C ALA A 803 33.63 20.37 45.45
N PRO A 804 32.85 19.94 44.43
CA PRO A 804 33.38 19.15 43.33
C PRO A 804 34.48 19.85 42.53
N PHE A 805 34.44 21.18 42.40
CA PHE A 805 35.41 21.95 41.63
C PHE A 805 36.76 22.10 42.34
N VAL A 806 36.75 22.03 43.67
CA VAL A 806 37.97 22.09 44.50
C VAL A 806 38.71 20.75 44.43
N HIS A 807 37.98 19.64 44.61
CA HIS A 807 38.51 18.27 44.59
C HIS A 807 38.72 17.70 43.18
N LEU A 808 38.42 18.48 42.13
CA LEU A 808 38.56 18.02 40.75
C LEU A 808 40.01 17.69 40.37
N LYS A 809 40.97 18.41 40.96
CA LYS A 809 42.40 18.22 40.69
C LYS A 809 42.91 16.86 41.18
N ASP A 810 42.29 16.33 42.23
CA ASP A 810 42.69 15.07 42.88
C ASP A 810 42.35 13.83 42.03
N LEU A 811 41.39 13.95 41.12
CA LEU A 811 40.90 12.84 40.28
C LEU A 811 41.74 12.63 39.00
N GLY A 812 42.41 13.68 38.51
CA GLY A 812 43.21 13.67 37.29
C GLY A 812 42.40 13.78 35.99
N GLY A 813 42.88 14.64 35.07
CA GLY A 813 42.16 14.95 33.81
C GLY A 813 42.00 13.76 32.86
N ILE A 814 42.93 12.80 32.89
CA ILE A 814 42.86 11.59 32.06
C ILE A 814 41.70 10.70 32.50
N VAL A 815 41.54 10.48 33.81
CA VAL A 815 40.46 9.66 34.38
C VAL A 815 39.10 10.25 34.04
N LEU A 816 38.96 11.58 34.13
CA LEU A 816 37.74 12.28 33.74
C LEU A 816 37.46 12.15 32.23
N ALA A 817 38.48 12.31 31.39
CA ALA A 817 38.32 12.23 29.93
C ALA A 817 37.93 10.82 29.47
N THR A 818 38.57 9.78 29.99
CA THR A 818 38.23 8.37 29.66
C THR A 818 36.86 8.00 30.19
N ASN A 819 36.53 8.36 31.43
CA ASN A 819 35.21 8.10 32.02
C ASN A 819 34.08 8.78 31.23
N ALA A 820 34.24 10.05 30.85
CA ALA A 820 33.27 10.75 30.02
C ALA A 820 33.16 10.19 28.59
N SER A 821 34.24 9.66 28.02
CA SER A 821 34.23 9.02 26.70
C SER A 821 33.42 7.73 26.70
N VAL A 822 33.54 6.90 27.75
CA VAL A 822 32.71 5.69 27.91
C VAL A 822 31.24 6.07 28.11
N ALA A 823 30.95 7.11 28.91
CA ALA A 823 29.58 7.61 29.11
C ALA A 823 28.96 8.17 27.81
N PHE A 824 29.75 8.87 26.99
CA PHE A 824 29.32 9.33 25.67
C PHE A 824 28.99 8.14 24.75
N GLY A 825 29.88 7.13 24.70
CA GLY A 825 29.65 5.90 23.93
C GLY A 825 28.38 5.18 24.37
N LEU A 826 28.11 5.11 25.68
CA LEU A 826 26.89 4.53 26.23
C LEU A 826 25.63 5.27 25.75
N ASN A 827 25.64 6.61 25.83
CA ASN A 827 24.50 7.43 25.38
C ASN A 827 24.24 7.25 23.88
N VAL A 828 25.29 7.19 23.06
CA VAL A 828 25.18 6.91 21.62
C VAL A 828 24.59 5.52 21.40
N ALA A 829 25.18 4.47 22.00
CA ALA A 829 24.72 3.09 21.84
C ALA A 829 23.25 2.91 22.26
N ALA A 830 22.82 3.57 23.35
CA ALA A 830 21.46 3.52 23.85
C ALA A 830 20.46 4.11 22.85
N VAL A 831 20.69 5.31 22.31
CA VAL A 831 19.76 5.92 21.34
C VAL A 831 19.75 5.16 20.01
N PHE A 832 20.90 4.62 19.59
CA PHE A 832 20.98 3.76 18.39
C PHE A 832 20.18 2.46 18.57
N LEU A 833 20.24 1.83 19.74
CA LEU A 833 19.46 0.63 20.03
C LEU A 833 17.95 0.93 20.08
N ILE A 834 17.53 2.08 20.64
CA ILE A 834 16.12 2.51 20.60
C ILE A 834 15.66 2.76 19.17
N GLY A 835 16.50 3.34 18.32
CA GLY A 835 16.19 3.60 16.91
C GLY A 835 16.16 2.34 16.04
N ALA A 836 17.01 1.34 16.34
CA ALA A 836 17.06 0.07 15.62
C ALA A 836 16.02 -0.95 16.12
N ALA A 837 15.58 -0.83 17.36
CA ALA A 837 14.59 -1.70 18.00
C ALA A 837 13.47 -0.84 18.66
N SER A 838 13.09 -1.15 19.90
CA SER A 838 12.12 -0.36 20.68
C SER A 838 12.67 -0.11 22.09
N SER A 839 12.10 0.87 22.81
CA SER A 839 12.45 1.13 24.21
C SER A 839 12.24 -0.11 25.12
N LEU A 840 11.26 -0.95 24.76
CA LEU A 840 11.02 -2.23 25.44
C LEU A 840 12.16 -3.22 25.21
N VAL A 841 12.71 -3.33 24.00
CA VAL A 841 13.86 -4.22 23.71
C VAL A 841 15.11 -3.78 24.47
N LEU A 842 15.38 -2.46 24.54
CA LEU A 842 16.49 -1.92 25.33
C LEU A 842 16.40 -2.32 26.81
N THR A 843 15.22 -2.19 27.41
CA THR A 843 15.04 -2.49 28.84
C THR A 843 15.02 -3.98 29.15
N LEU A 844 14.51 -4.81 28.24
CA LEU A 844 14.63 -6.26 28.34
C LEU A 844 16.09 -6.73 28.21
N ALA A 845 16.88 -6.13 27.32
CA ALA A 845 18.33 -6.35 27.29
C ALA A 845 19.02 -5.87 28.58
N GLY A 846 18.49 -4.80 29.19
CA GLY A 846 18.89 -4.31 30.50
C GLY A 846 18.79 -5.35 31.61
N ILE A 847 17.72 -6.16 31.63
CA ILE A 847 17.57 -7.27 32.60
C ILE A 847 18.74 -8.26 32.47
N GLY A 848 19.11 -8.62 31.24
CA GLY A 848 20.26 -9.50 31.00
C GLY A 848 21.58 -8.90 31.52
N LYS A 849 21.79 -7.59 31.30
CA LYS A 849 22.94 -6.85 31.84
C LYS A 849 22.93 -6.83 33.37
N ASP A 850 21.79 -6.57 33.99
CA ASP A 850 21.66 -6.51 35.45
C ASP A 850 21.97 -7.87 36.10
N LEU A 851 21.48 -8.98 35.51
CA LEU A 851 21.82 -10.33 35.94
C LEU A 851 23.32 -10.64 35.83
N LEU A 852 23.97 -10.23 34.73
CA LEU A 852 25.42 -10.37 34.56
C LEU A 852 26.21 -9.55 35.58
N LEU A 853 25.73 -8.35 35.92
CA LEU A 853 26.38 -7.46 36.88
C LEU A 853 26.24 -7.98 38.31
N ILE A 854 25.08 -8.55 38.66
CA ILE A 854 24.88 -9.24 39.95
C ILE A 854 25.82 -10.45 40.05
N ALA A 855 25.91 -11.28 39.01
CA ALA A 855 26.83 -12.43 38.99
C ALA A 855 28.30 -11.99 39.09
N GLY A 856 28.69 -10.96 38.33
CA GLY A 856 30.05 -10.40 38.39
C GLY A 856 30.37 -9.77 39.75
N SER A 857 29.42 -9.07 40.36
CA SER A 857 29.57 -8.49 41.70
C SER A 857 29.71 -9.58 42.78
N ALA A 858 28.99 -10.70 42.66
CA ALA A 858 29.10 -11.83 43.58
C ALA A 858 30.50 -12.47 43.53
N ILE A 859 31.07 -12.60 42.33
CA ILE A 859 32.42 -13.16 42.12
C ILE A 859 33.51 -12.21 42.62
N ILE A 860 33.37 -10.90 42.37
CA ILE A 860 34.39 -9.90 42.70
C ILE A 860 34.38 -9.51 44.18
N PHE A 861 33.20 -9.41 44.80
CA PHE A 861 33.05 -8.89 46.18
C PHE A 861 32.68 -9.98 47.21
N GLY A 862 32.64 -11.26 46.81
CA GLY A 862 32.46 -12.39 47.72
C GLY A 862 31.06 -12.54 48.33
N GLY A 863 30.05 -11.85 47.80
CA GLY A 863 28.66 -11.94 48.25
C GLY A 863 27.83 -12.89 47.37
N TYR A 864 27.66 -14.14 47.79
CA TYR A 864 26.85 -15.11 47.05
C TYR A 864 25.35 -14.77 47.17
N PRO A 865 24.58 -14.78 46.06
CA PRO A 865 23.14 -14.56 46.11
C PRO A 865 22.45 -15.70 46.88
N THR A 866 21.40 -15.36 47.63
CA THR A 866 20.61 -16.35 48.36
C THR A 866 19.85 -17.28 47.40
N VAL A 867 19.47 -18.47 47.87
CA VAL A 867 18.65 -19.42 47.09
C VAL A 867 17.34 -18.79 46.61
N LEU A 868 16.74 -17.92 47.44
CA LEU A 868 15.53 -17.18 47.10
C LEU A 868 15.76 -16.17 45.96
N GLN A 869 16.89 -15.46 45.98
CA GLN A 869 17.29 -14.53 44.91
C GLN A 869 17.54 -15.28 43.59
N LEU A 870 18.24 -16.42 43.62
CA LEU A 870 18.49 -17.26 42.44
C LEU A 870 17.18 -17.79 41.82
N PHE A 871 16.21 -18.17 42.65
CA PHE A 871 14.89 -18.60 42.18
C PHE A 871 14.12 -17.46 41.49
N GLY A 872 14.08 -16.27 42.10
CA GLY A 872 13.46 -15.09 41.50
C GLY A 872 14.09 -14.70 40.16
N TYR A 873 15.43 -14.74 40.06
CA TYR A 873 16.16 -14.49 38.80
C TYR A 873 15.86 -15.53 37.72
N SER A 874 15.66 -16.78 38.08
CA SER A 874 15.32 -17.86 37.13
C SER A 874 13.95 -17.63 36.49
N ILE A 875 12.96 -17.16 37.27
CA ILE A 875 11.63 -16.80 36.76
C ILE A 875 11.72 -15.61 35.79
N ALA A 876 12.47 -14.56 36.16
CA ALA A 876 12.65 -13.38 35.32
C ALA A 876 13.35 -13.73 33.99
N LEU A 877 14.36 -14.60 34.02
CA LEU A 877 15.06 -15.09 32.84
C LEU A 877 14.14 -15.92 31.93
N GLY A 878 13.28 -16.77 32.50
CA GLY A 878 12.28 -17.53 31.75
C GLY A 878 11.29 -16.63 31.00
N GLY A 879 10.82 -15.55 31.65
CA GLY A 879 9.97 -14.54 31.01
C GLY A 879 10.65 -13.85 29.82
N LEU A 880 11.95 -13.54 29.92
CA LEU A 880 12.74 -12.95 28.85
C LEU A 880 12.87 -13.88 27.62
N VAL A 881 13.08 -15.18 27.85
CA VAL A 881 13.17 -16.18 26.77
C VAL A 881 11.82 -16.34 26.06
N LEU A 882 10.71 -16.36 26.81
CA LEU A 882 9.36 -16.42 26.25
C LEU A 882 9.00 -15.18 25.41
N PHE A 883 9.49 -14.00 25.79
CA PHE A 883 9.34 -12.80 24.97
C PHE A 883 10.05 -12.95 23.61
N LYS A 884 11.27 -13.48 23.60
CA LYS A 884 12.09 -13.63 22.39
C LYS A 884 11.50 -14.61 21.38
N THR A 885 10.89 -15.71 21.84
CA THR A 885 10.30 -16.72 20.94
C THR A 885 9.04 -16.24 20.24
N GLN A 886 8.39 -15.18 20.74
CA GLN A 886 7.22 -14.57 20.08
C GLN A 886 7.58 -13.69 18.88
N GLY A 887 8.76 -13.08 18.86
CA GLY A 887 9.21 -12.19 17.76
C GLY A 887 9.67 -12.91 16.48
N LYS A 888 9.62 -14.26 16.44
CA LYS A 888 10.06 -15.09 15.30
C LYS A 888 8.88 -15.69 14.49
N LYS A 889 7.71 -15.06 14.47
CA LYS A 889 6.56 -15.50 13.66
C LYS A 889 6.19 -14.50 12.59
#